data_AF-A0A1C4V2W4-F1
#
_entry.id   AF-A0A1C4V2W4-F1
#
_cell.length_a   1.000
_cell.length_b   1.000
_cell.length_c   1.000
_cell.angle_alpha   90.00
_cell.angle_beta   90.00
_cell.angle_gamma   90.00
#
_symmetry.space_group_name_H-M   'P 1'
#
loop_
_entity.id
_entity.type
_entity.pdbx_description
1 polymer ?
#
loop_
_entity_poly.entity_id
_entity_poly.type
_entity_poly.pdbx_seq_one_letter_code
_entity_poly.pdbx_strand_id
1 'polypeptide(L)'
;MTGMGDDVVDPLHQRTPSELLRSELQKLAATRNATFHLLDGRPARRSHTDAEIHYGTYTDHNLHPPRTRKLLLKVLPAGARSREPGRHRRALGANREFAREHLVGQPLDPVRLSDGRWVLFFEVANGGDRLWSLDELAGQDLLDTFRAVVAALLHGWNGAGPADGQRGLPVDSVPVRTYLRRELAATDAQTEIYEAVREFGFPVTSDEPWTVDHWRREPNPLRLLDAPYGDVETWYCYGLTHGDLHGGNVVGPRDGFGKPLPGAFRLIDLDGFEEAAPLSRDLVCLLLTTVLRFVPDLEPAESDALMEYLIHPDRPCPPNLRGPVVDLVRIVREESLRYSSPDWVSELRTQTRLSLVGWALVCATYQNLGPRRRRWCLVLAARASAAFEQDLPTDGGRSAGGSGSLEPPRVGPPGGAGGRPGWASTTPVPAGSQGGVGLAERPPPGRHRAQDPPVGWTGRTRFHTVDAPLGRGHRLLQIYPPAREVPYQRRPVDAMVDEPGQEGRRWSPLTRCLTAGAALVVTLAATVGVAHHLGASSGSPRPGTERGAAGSGRGPVDPTAPQQLMDLALRAARVADEPEKGRYAYFCLRIWALDRDERTLRQDHYRDEQFWIAADASVRQSAVDVVAGRRMPATTSMFSPGASTVMNPVPAEDPDVLRRQLRELVDQRPHERSAAAAALDWVLHFHRYHLLTPGQRAALLAQLADTAALVYQGDYTDWNGRHGAAVSAPDGTDGQVTATFDRQTGRLLSHERIRGDAVTSYTSLRTSGRTDVVSQAGCA
;
A
#
# COMPACT_ATOMS: atom_id res chain seq x y z
N MET A 1 14.01 -55.06 34.92
CA MET A 1 13.04 -55.07 33.79
C MET A 1 12.26 -53.76 33.84
N THR A 2 12.81 -52.72 33.23
CA THR A 2 12.19 -51.39 33.10
C THR A 2 12.73 -50.82 31.79
N GLY A 3 11.90 -50.90 30.74
CA GLY A 3 12.24 -50.37 29.42
C GLY A 3 12.13 -48.85 29.43
N MET A 4 13.23 -48.19 29.11
CA MET A 4 13.23 -46.81 28.61
C MET A 4 12.57 -46.82 27.24
N GLY A 5 11.43 -46.16 27.11
CA GLY A 5 10.91 -45.74 25.82
C GLY A 5 11.71 -44.52 25.40
N ASP A 6 12.54 -44.67 24.36
CA ASP A 6 13.07 -43.54 23.62
C ASP A 6 11.88 -42.79 23.02
N ASP A 7 11.58 -41.60 23.56
CA ASP A 7 10.74 -40.62 22.90
C ASP A 7 11.42 -40.24 21.58
N VAL A 8 11.04 -40.94 20.51
CA VAL A 8 11.35 -40.58 19.14
C VAL A 8 10.68 -39.23 18.89
N VAL A 9 11.42 -38.15 19.12
CA VAL A 9 11.02 -36.80 18.71
C VAL A 9 10.77 -36.85 17.20
N ASP A 10 9.51 -36.63 16.81
CA ASP A 10 9.09 -36.64 15.42
C ASP A 10 9.98 -35.69 14.59
N PRO A 11 10.71 -36.17 13.56
CA PRO A 11 11.62 -35.36 12.75
C PRO A 11 10.93 -34.18 12.03
N LEU A 12 9.59 -34.09 12.09
CA LEU A 12 8.84 -32.92 11.65
C LEU A 12 9.09 -31.66 12.50
N HIS A 13 9.55 -31.76 13.74
CA HIS A 13 9.78 -30.60 14.63
C HIS A 13 11.09 -29.82 14.36
N GLN A 14 11.95 -30.29 13.46
CA GLN A 14 13.25 -29.64 13.15
C GLN A 14 13.29 -28.88 11.82
N ARG A 15 12.19 -28.85 11.05
CA ARG A 15 12.18 -28.18 9.74
C ARG A 15 11.98 -26.68 9.89
N THR A 16 12.71 -25.91 9.09
CA THR A 16 12.44 -24.47 8.95
C THR A 16 11.04 -24.23 8.37
N PRO A 17 10.37 -23.09 8.65
CA PRO A 17 9.05 -22.78 8.10
C PRO A 17 8.97 -22.90 6.57
N SER A 18 10.06 -22.59 5.86
CA SER A 18 10.17 -22.71 4.40
C SER A 18 10.34 -24.16 3.92
N GLU A 19 11.05 -25.01 4.66
CA GLU A 19 11.16 -26.44 4.36
C GLU A 19 9.84 -27.18 4.57
N LEU A 20 9.09 -26.82 5.62
CA LEU A 20 7.76 -27.36 5.85
C LEU A 20 6.83 -27.00 4.69
N LEU A 21 6.78 -25.71 4.31
CA LEU A 21 6.00 -25.24 3.16
C LEU A 21 6.37 -26.02 1.89
N ARG A 22 7.66 -26.11 1.56
CA ARG A 22 8.13 -26.83 0.37
C ARG A 22 7.71 -28.31 0.40
N SER A 23 7.85 -28.97 1.54
CA SER A 23 7.45 -30.38 1.68
C SER A 23 5.94 -30.59 1.51
N GLU A 24 5.10 -29.72 2.07
CA GLU A 24 3.64 -29.84 1.94
C GLU A 24 3.18 -29.53 0.50
N LEU A 25 3.80 -28.55 -0.17
CA LEU A 25 3.54 -28.27 -1.58
C LEU A 25 3.92 -29.44 -2.49
N GLN A 26 5.03 -30.13 -2.20
CA GLN A 26 5.44 -31.33 -2.92
C GLN A 26 4.45 -32.49 -2.72
N LYS A 27 3.95 -32.71 -1.50
CA LYS A 27 2.90 -33.69 -1.22
C LYS A 27 1.62 -33.38 -1.98
N LEU A 28 1.17 -32.12 -1.94
CA LEU A 28 0.00 -31.66 -2.70
C LEU A 28 0.18 -31.94 -4.19
N ALA A 29 1.34 -31.57 -4.77
CA ALA A 29 1.62 -31.78 -6.18
C ALA A 29 1.60 -33.27 -6.57
N ALA A 30 2.21 -34.14 -5.75
CA ALA A 30 2.23 -35.58 -5.97
C ALA A 30 0.82 -36.19 -6.02
N THR A 31 -0.08 -35.79 -5.10
CA THR A 31 -1.47 -36.29 -5.09
C THR A 31 -2.29 -35.86 -6.31
N ARG A 32 -1.88 -34.81 -7.01
CA ARG A 32 -2.55 -34.26 -8.19
C ARG A 32 -1.87 -34.60 -9.50
N ASN A 33 -0.86 -35.49 -9.51
CA ASN A 33 0.00 -35.74 -10.68
C ASN A 33 0.51 -34.42 -11.27
N ALA A 34 1.08 -33.59 -10.41
CA ALA A 34 1.56 -32.26 -10.72
C ALA A 34 2.97 -32.05 -10.17
N THR A 35 3.59 -30.95 -10.57
CA THR A 35 4.87 -30.47 -10.00
C THR A 35 4.70 -29.05 -9.51
N PHE A 36 5.28 -28.76 -8.33
CA PHE A 36 5.28 -27.42 -7.75
C PHE A 36 6.71 -26.97 -7.53
N HIS A 37 7.07 -25.81 -8.06
CA HIS A 37 8.36 -25.18 -7.83
C HIS A 37 8.15 -23.83 -7.16
N LEU A 38 8.59 -23.72 -5.91
CA LEU A 38 8.67 -22.42 -5.24
C LEU A 38 9.83 -21.64 -5.86
N LEU A 39 9.60 -20.38 -6.22
CA LEU A 39 10.67 -19.51 -6.69
C LEU A 39 11.50 -19.06 -5.48
N ASP A 40 12.82 -19.20 -5.57
CA ASP A 40 13.71 -18.80 -4.50
C ASP A 40 13.67 -17.28 -4.34
N GLY A 41 13.18 -16.84 -3.18
CA GLY A 41 13.10 -15.45 -2.80
C GLY A 41 12.76 -15.35 -1.32
N ARG A 42 13.24 -14.31 -0.63
CA ARG A 42 12.77 -14.05 0.74
C ARG A 42 11.27 -13.74 0.66
N PRO A 43 10.43 -14.34 1.51
CA PRO A 43 9.03 -13.99 1.55
C PRO A 43 8.90 -12.49 1.79
N ALA A 44 8.08 -11.83 0.96
CA ALA A 44 7.70 -10.45 1.25
C ALA A 44 6.66 -10.48 2.36
N ARG A 45 6.98 -9.89 3.52
CA ARG A 45 5.98 -9.52 4.51
C ARG A 45 5.34 -8.22 4.06
N ARG A 46 4.01 -8.19 3.89
CA ARG A 46 3.30 -6.92 3.70
C ARG A 46 3.04 -6.33 5.09
N SER A 47 3.26 -5.02 5.23
CA SER A 47 3.23 -4.28 6.49
C SER A 47 1.90 -4.29 7.25
N HIS A 48 0.84 -4.87 6.68
CA HIS A 48 -0.51 -4.89 7.26
C HIS A 48 -1.01 -6.29 7.60
N THR A 49 -0.32 -7.36 7.17
CA THR A 49 -0.69 -8.73 7.53
C THR A 49 0.54 -9.54 7.92
N ASP A 50 0.45 -10.33 8.99
CA ASP A 50 1.45 -11.35 9.33
C ASP A 50 1.53 -12.51 8.31
N ALA A 51 0.89 -12.37 7.15
CA ALA A 51 0.94 -13.36 6.09
C ALA A 51 2.27 -13.27 5.32
N GLU A 52 2.84 -14.42 5.00
CA GLU A 52 4.01 -14.50 4.13
C GLU A 52 3.58 -14.66 2.68
N ILE A 53 4.12 -13.84 1.78
CA ILE A 53 3.87 -13.99 0.35
C ILE A 53 5.05 -14.70 -0.31
N HIS A 54 4.75 -15.79 -1.01
CA HIS A 54 5.70 -16.54 -1.84
C HIS A 54 5.20 -16.59 -3.28
N TYR A 55 6.09 -16.93 -4.22
CA TYR A 55 5.75 -17.16 -5.62
C TYR A 55 6.17 -18.56 -6.04
N GLY A 56 5.44 -19.17 -6.97
CA GLY A 56 5.79 -20.49 -7.48
C GLY A 56 5.18 -20.76 -8.84
N THR A 57 5.61 -21.86 -9.44
CA THR A 57 4.98 -22.45 -10.62
C THR A 57 4.33 -23.78 -10.26
N TYR A 58 3.15 -24.00 -10.82
CA TYR A 58 2.40 -25.25 -10.72
C TYR A 58 2.17 -25.81 -12.12
N THR A 59 2.60 -27.04 -12.36
CA THR A 59 2.44 -27.73 -13.64
C THR A 59 1.55 -28.95 -13.44
N ASP A 60 0.37 -28.94 -14.07
CA ASP A 60 -0.59 -30.04 -14.06
C ASP A 60 -0.30 -30.99 -15.23
N HIS A 61 0.12 -32.23 -14.91
CA HIS A 61 0.48 -33.24 -15.91
C HIS A 61 -0.73 -34.08 -16.38
N ASN A 62 -1.93 -33.85 -15.83
CA ASN A 62 -3.14 -34.51 -16.33
C ASN A 62 -3.66 -33.85 -17.62
N LEU A 63 -3.27 -32.61 -17.88
CA LEU A 63 -3.63 -31.89 -19.11
C LEU A 63 -2.67 -32.27 -20.25
N HIS A 64 -3.19 -32.37 -21.48
CA HIS A 64 -2.40 -32.68 -22.67
C HIS A 64 -2.53 -31.53 -23.69
N PRO A 65 -1.49 -30.70 -23.88
CA PRO A 65 -0.18 -30.74 -23.20
C PRO A 65 -0.24 -30.31 -21.72
N PRO A 66 0.76 -30.67 -20.88
CA PRO A 66 0.85 -30.22 -19.50
C PRO A 66 0.76 -28.69 -19.39
N ARG A 67 -0.01 -28.19 -18.43
CA ARG A 67 -0.25 -26.75 -18.27
C ARG A 67 0.50 -26.21 -17.06
N THR A 68 1.49 -25.36 -17.31
CA THR A 68 2.21 -24.62 -16.26
C THR A 68 1.52 -23.28 -15.99
N ARG A 69 1.36 -22.92 -14.72
CA ARG A 69 0.85 -21.61 -14.29
C ARG A 69 1.71 -21.01 -13.19
N LYS A 70 1.85 -19.68 -13.18
CA LYS A 70 2.46 -18.93 -12.07
C LYS A 70 1.41 -18.69 -10.99
N LEU A 71 1.81 -18.87 -9.73
CA LEU A 71 0.95 -18.69 -8.56
C LEU A 71 1.60 -17.76 -7.56
N LEU A 72 0.77 -16.94 -6.91
CA LEU A 72 1.09 -16.28 -5.66
C LEU A 72 0.58 -17.15 -4.51
N LEU A 73 1.42 -17.41 -3.52
CA LEU A 73 1.07 -18.18 -2.35
C LEU A 73 1.01 -17.23 -1.16
N LYS A 74 -0.14 -17.13 -0.51
CA LYS A 74 -0.30 -16.39 0.75
C LYS A 74 -0.33 -17.41 1.88
N VAL A 75 0.68 -17.38 2.75
CA VAL A 75 0.80 -18.26 3.90
C VAL A 75 0.32 -17.51 5.13
N LEU A 76 -0.82 -17.93 5.67
CA LEU A 76 -1.46 -17.31 6.81
C LEU A 76 -0.84 -17.82 8.11
N PRO A 77 -0.67 -16.97 9.13
CA PRO A 77 -0.23 -17.41 10.45
C PRO A 77 -1.22 -18.42 11.04
N ALA A 78 -0.73 -19.26 11.95
CA ALA A 78 -1.60 -20.15 12.70
C ALA A 78 -2.54 -19.34 13.61
N GLY A 79 -3.81 -19.74 13.72
CA GLY A 79 -4.78 -19.10 14.62
C GLY A 79 -6.00 -18.49 13.91
N ALA A 80 -6.51 -17.38 14.46
CA ALA A 80 -7.82 -16.80 14.15
C ALA A 80 -8.06 -16.46 12.66
N ARG A 81 -6.99 -16.27 11.87
CA ARG A 81 -7.06 -16.02 10.43
C ARG A 81 -7.38 -17.27 9.59
N SER A 82 -7.68 -18.41 10.21
CA SER A 82 -8.12 -19.64 9.52
C SER A 82 -9.45 -19.53 8.76
N ARG A 83 -10.17 -18.40 8.87
CA ARG A 83 -11.47 -18.17 8.21
C ARG A 83 -11.35 -17.69 6.76
N GLU A 84 -10.22 -17.10 6.39
CA GLU A 84 -9.96 -16.54 5.07
C GLU A 84 -10.17 -17.54 3.91
N PRO A 85 -9.66 -18.79 3.96
CA PRO A 85 -9.98 -19.81 2.96
C PRO A 85 -11.48 -19.94 2.63
N GLY A 86 -12.31 -19.89 3.67
CA GLY A 86 -13.77 -19.99 3.55
C GLY A 86 -14.39 -18.73 2.97
N ARG A 87 -13.89 -17.55 3.36
CA ARG A 87 -14.37 -16.25 2.83
C ARG A 87 -14.09 -16.10 1.35
N HIS A 88 -12.88 -16.41 0.90
CA HIS A 88 -12.52 -16.34 -0.51
C HIS A 88 -13.40 -17.28 -1.36
N ARG A 89 -13.60 -18.53 -0.91
CA ARG A 89 -14.48 -19.48 -1.61
C ARG A 89 -15.93 -18.98 -1.70
N ARG A 90 -16.46 -18.39 -0.63
CA ARG A 90 -17.80 -17.80 -0.64
C ARG A 90 -17.89 -16.62 -1.60
N ALA A 91 -16.89 -15.74 -1.63
CA ALA A 91 -16.83 -14.62 -2.57
C ALA A 91 -16.90 -15.09 -4.04
N LEU A 92 -16.12 -16.11 -4.40
CA LEU A 92 -16.14 -16.71 -5.75
C LEU A 92 -17.49 -17.37 -6.09
N GLY A 93 -18.20 -17.88 -5.07
CA GLY A 93 -19.48 -18.55 -5.23
C GLY A 93 -20.69 -17.61 -5.28
N ALA A 94 -20.61 -16.46 -4.63
CA ALA A 94 -21.73 -15.54 -4.43
C ALA A 94 -22.23 -14.91 -5.74
N ASN A 95 -21.32 -14.53 -6.63
CA ASN A 95 -21.65 -14.07 -7.99
C ASN A 95 -20.56 -14.55 -8.95
N ARG A 96 -20.85 -15.62 -9.70
CA ARG A 96 -19.84 -16.31 -10.53
C ARG A 96 -19.37 -15.47 -11.72
N GLU A 97 -20.25 -14.63 -12.28
CA GLU A 97 -19.91 -13.77 -13.41
C GLU A 97 -18.95 -12.67 -12.96
N PHE A 98 -19.31 -11.95 -11.90
CA PHE A 98 -18.43 -10.97 -11.27
C PHE A 98 -17.12 -11.60 -10.80
N ALA A 99 -17.16 -12.78 -10.19
CA ALA A 99 -15.97 -13.48 -9.72
C ALA A 99 -14.98 -13.79 -10.84
N ARG A 100 -15.47 -14.28 -11.99
CA ARG A 100 -14.64 -14.58 -13.17
C ARG A 100 -13.98 -13.31 -13.72
N GLU A 101 -14.69 -12.20 -13.67
CA GLU A 101 -14.28 -10.95 -14.31
C GLU A 101 -13.48 -10.03 -13.41
N HIS A 102 -13.69 -10.07 -12.10
CA HIS A 102 -13.18 -9.05 -11.18
C HIS A 102 -12.59 -9.61 -9.90
N LEU A 103 -12.64 -10.91 -9.60
CA LEU A 103 -11.95 -11.47 -8.43
C LEU A 103 -10.71 -12.25 -8.86
N VAL A 104 -9.65 -12.21 -8.04
CA VAL A 104 -8.51 -13.10 -8.25
C VAL A 104 -8.94 -14.56 -8.02
N GLY A 105 -8.63 -15.42 -8.99
CA GLY A 105 -8.98 -16.83 -8.89
C GLY A 105 -8.09 -17.58 -7.88
N GLN A 106 -8.65 -18.63 -7.28
CA GLN A 106 -7.93 -19.59 -6.45
C GLN A 106 -7.88 -20.94 -7.17
N PRO A 107 -6.81 -21.23 -7.94
CA PRO A 107 -6.78 -22.36 -8.86
C PRO A 107 -6.57 -23.70 -8.17
N LEU A 108 -6.18 -23.68 -6.89
CA LEU A 108 -5.97 -24.86 -6.05
C LEU A 108 -6.65 -24.63 -4.71
N ASP A 109 -7.24 -25.69 -4.14
CA ASP A 109 -7.78 -25.63 -2.79
C ASP A 109 -6.74 -25.18 -1.76
N PRO A 110 -7.16 -24.40 -0.75
CA PRO A 110 -6.34 -24.08 0.41
C PRO A 110 -5.75 -25.31 1.08
N VAL A 111 -4.47 -25.26 1.43
CA VAL A 111 -3.78 -26.35 2.16
C VAL A 111 -3.48 -25.91 3.58
N ARG A 112 -3.86 -26.74 4.56
CA ARG A 112 -3.46 -26.55 5.95
C ARG A 112 -2.12 -27.23 6.18
N LEU A 113 -1.13 -26.47 6.66
CA LEU A 113 0.18 -26.99 7.05
C LEU A 113 0.08 -27.71 8.41
N SER A 114 1.05 -28.59 8.70
CA SER A 114 1.07 -29.35 9.96
C SER A 114 1.25 -28.47 11.21
N ASP A 115 1.83 -27.28 11.05
CA ASP A 115 1.98 -26.26 12.11
C ASP A 115 0.72 -25.40 12.31
N GLY A 116 -0.37 -25.71 11.61
CA GLY A 116 -1.64 -25.02 11.72
C GLY A 116 -1.80 -23.78 10.83
N ARG A 117 -0.75 -23.36 10.11
CA ARG A 117 -0.83 -22.31 9.07
C ARG A 117 -1.67 -22.77 7.88
N TRP A 118 -2.12 -21.82 7.06
CA TRP A 118 -2.83 -22.09 5.81
C TRP A 118 -2.05 -21.53 4.63
N VAL A 119 -2.05 -22.24 3.51
CA VAL A 119 -1.53 -21.78 2.22
C VAL A 119 -2.71 -21.57 1.29
N LEU A 120 -2.86 -20.34 0.82
CA LEU A 120 -3.77 -19.99 -0.24
C LEU A 120 -3.01 -19.86 -1.55
N PHE A 121 -3.64 -20.32 -2.62
CA PHE A 121 -3.08 -20.23 -3.96
C PHE A 121 -3.89 -19.21 -4.74
N PHE A 122 -3.24 -18.19 -5.25
CA PHE A 122 -3.85 -17.17 -6.08
C PHE A 122 -3.24 -17.20 -7.47
N GLU A 123 -4.08 -17.04 -8.49
CA GLU A 123 -3.57 -16.75 -9.83
C GLU A 123 -2.82 -15.42 -9.79
N VAL A 124 -1.65 -15.36 -10.42
CA VAL A 124 -1.00 -14.07 -10.62
C VAL A 124 -1.88 -13.30 -11.60
N ALA A 125 -2.50 -12.21 -11.13
CA ALA A 125 -3.37 -11.39 -11.96
C ALA A 125 -2.64 -11.01 -13.26
N ASN A 126 -3.35 -11.14 -14.38
CA ASN A 126 -2.83 -10.97 -15.74
C ASN A 126 -1.59 -11.83 -16.09
N GLY A 127 -1.49 -13.06 -15.58
CA GLY A 127 -0.46 -14.02 -16.04
C GLY A 127 0.99 -13.68 -15.65
N GLY A 128 1.19 -12.68 -14.77
CA GLY A 128 2.52 -12.22 -14.36
C GLY A 128 3.05 -11.00 -15.10
N ASP A 129 2.22 -10.39 -15.95
CA ASP A 129 2.51 -9.07 -16.50
C ASP A 129 2.49 -7.99 -15.41
N ARG A 130 3.09 -6.83 -15.73
CA ARG A 130 3.12 -5.70 -14.81
C ARG A 130 1.71 -5.16 -14.59
N LEU A 131 1.23 -5.25 -13.35
CA LEU A 131 -0.02 -4.67 -12.91
C LEU A 131 0.21 -3.25 -12.38
N TRP A 132 -0.84 -2.44 -12.40
CA TRP A 132 -0.97 -1.28 -11.53
C TRP A 132 -1.80 -1.62 -10.31
N SER A 133 -1.59 -0.91 -9.20
CA SER A 133 -2.58 -0.75 -8.13
C SER A 133 -3.31 0.59 -8.29
N LEU A 134 -4.54 0.71 -7.81
CA LEU A 134 -5.26 1.99 -7.88
C LEU A 134 -4.53 3.12 -7.13
N ASP A 135 -3.75 2.75 -6.10
CA ASP A 135 -2.88 3.66 -5.36
C ASP A 135 -1.73 4.24 -6.19
N GLU A 136 -1.35 3.60 -7.30
CA GLU A 136 -0.35 4.09 -8.24
C GLU A 136 -0.93 5.00 -9.33
N LEU A 137 -2.26 5.02 -9.49
CA LEU A 137 -2.92 5.83 -10.52
C LEU A 137 -3.11 7.26 -10.04
N ALA A 138 -3.10 8.18 -11.00
CA ALA A 138 -3.35 9.61 -10.81
C ALA A 138 -4.12 10.20 -12.00
N GLY A 139 -4.62 11.42 -11.85
CA GLY A 139 -5.33 12.13 -12.92
C GLY A 139 -6.54 11.36 -13.45
N GLN A 140 -6.75 11.40 -14.77
CA GLN A 140 -7.91 10.76 -15.40
C GLN A 140 -7.90 9.23 -15.27
N ASP A 141 -6.73 8.60 -15.30
CA ASP A 141 -6.61 7.13 -15.16
C ASP A 141 -7.12 6.66 -13.79
N LEU A 142 -6.87 7.43 -12.72
CA LEU A 142 -7.42 7.18 -11.40
C LEU A 142 -8.95 7.28 -11.42
N LEU A 143 -9.49 8.37 -11.98
CA LEU A 143 -10.93 8.63 -11.99
C LEU A 143 -11.71 7.59 -12.81
N ASP A 144 -11.21 7.24 -14.00
CA ASP A 144 -11.83 6.24 -14.87
C ASP A 144 -11.85 4.86 -14.20
N THR A 145 -10.73 4.47 -13.58
CA THR A 145 -10.61 3.19 -12.87
C THR A 145 -11.47 3.16 -11.62
N PHE A 146 -11.43 4.22 -10.81
CA PHE A 146 -12.26 4.33 -9.60
C PHE A 146 -13.75 4.22 -9.94
N ARG A 147 -14.21 4.91 -11.01
CA ARG A 147 -15.59 4.77 -11.50
C ARG A 147 -15.91 3.36 -11.95
N ALA A 148 -15.02 2.72 -12.72
CA ALA A 148 -15.23 1.34 -13.17
C ALA A 148 -15.38 0.37 -11.99
N VAL A 149 -14.58 0.54 -10.94
CA VAL A 149 -14.68 -0.27 -9.71
C VAL A 149 -16.00 -0.03 -9.01
N VAL A 150 -16.36 1.22 -8.69
CA VAL A 150 -17.62 1.55 -8.00
C VAL A 150 -18.83 1.04 -8.77
N ALA A 151 -18.88 1.26 -10.08
CA ALA A 151 -19.97 0.79 -10.92
C ALA A 151 -20.06 -0.74 -10.95
N ALA A 152 -18.91 -1.44 -11.02
CA ALA A 152 -18.88 -2.89 -10.99
C ALA A 152 -19.29 -3.47 -9.63
N LEU A 153 -18.94 -2.85 -8.51
CA LEU A 153 -19.38 -3.30 -7.17
C LEU A 153 -20.90 -3.20 -7.01
N LEU A 154 -21.48 -2.05 -7.41
CA LEU A 154 -22.92 -1.81 -7.28
C LEU A 154 -23.72 -2.60 -8.32
N HIS A 155 -23.42 -2.41 -9.61
CA HIS A 155 -24.24 -2.96 -10.70
C HIS A 155 -23.80 -4.35 -11.18
N GLY A 156 -22.53 -4.71 -11.01
CA GLY A 156 -22.02 -6.03 -11.38
C GLY A 156 -22.17 -7.03 -10.23
N TRP A 157 -21.54 -6.75 -9.09
CA TRP A 157 -21.51 -7.68 -7.96
C TRP A 157 -22.88 -7.78 -7.29
N ASN A 158 -23.53 -6.63 -7.07
CA ASN A 158 -24.81 -6.50 -6.36
C ASN A 158 -26.01 -6.18 -7.27
N GLY A 159 -25.84 -6.09 -8.60
CA GLY A 159 -26.93 -5.70 -9.52
C GLY A 159 -27.74 -6.86 -10.07
N ALA A 160 -27.24 -8.10 -9.98
CA ALA A 160 -28.07 -9.29 -10.16
C ALA A 160 -28.95 -9.42 -8.92
N GLY A 161 -30.16 -8.84 -8.97
CA GLY A 161 -31.19 -9.13 -7.98
C GLY A 161 -31.38 -10.65 -7.81
N PRO A 162 -31.81 -11.12 -6.63
CA PRO A 162 -31.86 -12.54 -6.30
C PRO A 162 -32.58 -13.30 -7.41
N ALA A 163 -32.02 -14.44 -7.82
CA ALA A 163 -32.54 -15.34 -8.85
C ALA A 163 -34.01 -15.80 -8.64
N ASP A 164 -34.63 -15.40 -7.51
CA ASP A 164 -35.91 -15.84 -7.00
C ASP A 164 -37.05 -14.81 -7.12
N GLY A 165 -36.90 -13.76 -7.94
CA GLY A 165 -38.01 -12.86 -8.26
C GLY A 165 -38.43 -11.90 -7.13
N GLN A 166 -37.62 -11.76 -6.08
CA GLN A 166 -37.75 -10.64 -5.15
C GLN A 166 -37.34 -9.35 -5.86
N ARG A 167 -38.33 -8.52 -6.18
CA ARG A 167 -38.12 -7.15 -6.68
C ARG A 167 -37.79 -6.24 -5.50
N GLY A 168 -36.52 -5.86 -5.34
CA GLY A 168 -36.11 -4.83 -4.39
C GLY A 168 -34.66 -4.98 -3.90
N LEU A 169 -34.10 -3.89 -3.38
CA LEU A 169 -32.82 -3.92 -2.67
C LEU A 169 -32.99 -4.68 -1.35
N PRO A 170 -32.12 -5.64 -1.02
CA PRO A 170 -32.16 -6.28 0.29
C PRO A 170 -31.84 -5.26 1.37
N VAL A 171 -32.73 -5.18 2.36
CA VAL A 171 -32.73 -4.16 3.42
C VAL A 171 -32.90 -4.83 4.78
N ASP A 172 -32.27 -4.24 5.79
CA ASP A 172 -32.30 -4.70 7.18
C ASP A 172 -32.25 -3.48 8.11
N SER A 173 -32.52 -3.68 9.39
CA SER A 173 -32.43 -2.64 10.43
C SER A 173 -31.64 -3.14 11.63
N VAL A 174 -30.71 -2.32 12.11
CA VAL A 174 -29.96 -2.60 13.33
C VAL A 174 -29.76 -1.31 14.15
N PRO A 175 -29.48 -1.43 15.46
CA PRO A 175 -28.99 -0.29 16.23
C PRO A 175 -27.71 0.29 15.64
N VAL A 176 -27.56 1.62 15.66
CA VAL A 176 -26.36 2.33 15.19
C VAL A 176 -25.07 1.78 15.82
N ARG A 177 -25.07 1.46 17.12
CA ARG A 177 -23.92 0.85 17.80
C ARG A 177 -23.52 -0.49 17.19
N THR A 178 -24.51 -1.30 16.79
CA THR A 178 -24.30 -2.61 16.20
C THR A 178 -23.72 -2.46 14.80
N TYR A 179 -24.24 -1.49 14.03
CA TYR A 179 -23.71 -1.13 12.72
C TYR A 179 -22.23 -0.73 12.82
N LEU A 180 -21.89 0.24 13.67
CA LEU A 180 -20.52 0.75 13.77
C LEU A 180 -19.54 -0.28 14.34
N ARG A 181 -19.95 -1.07 15.34
CA ARG A 181 -19.12 -2.18 15.84
C ARG A 181 -18.83 -3.21 14.75
N ARG A 182 -19.78 -3.46 13.85
CA ARG A 182 -19.59 -4.37 12.71
C ARG A 182 -18.57 -3.80 11.71
N GLU A 183 -18.61 -2.50 11.43
CA GLU A 183 -17.59 -1.84 10.58
C GLU A 183 -16.20 -1.93 11.21
N LEU A 184 -16.08 -1.65 12.52
CA LEU A 184 -14.79 -1.71 13.23
C LEU A 184 -14.24 -3.14 13.35
N ALA A 185 -15.11 -4.12 13.54
CA ALA A 185 -14.72 -5.53 13.62
C ALA A 185 -14.25 -6.09 12.27
N ALA A 186 -14.62 -5.46 11.14
CA ALA A 186 -14.19 -5.90 9.82
C ALA A 186 -12.66 -5.79 9.65
N THR A 187 -12.03 -4.83 10.34
CA THR A 187 -10.59 -4.54 10.26
C THR A 187 -9.86 -4.72 11.60
N ASP A 188 -10.51 -5.34 12.60
CA ASP A 188 -9.98 -5.54 13.95
C ASP A 188 -9.61 -4.24 14.70
N ALA A 189 -10.18 -3.11 14.28
CA ALA A 189 -9.86 -1.78 14.83
C ALA A 189 -10.52 -1.50 16.20
N GLN A 190 -11.40 -2.40 16.68
CA GLN A 190 -12.29 -2.13 17.81
C GLN A 190 -11.57 -1.73 19.12
N THR A 191 -10.36 -2.25 19.34
CA THR A 191 -9.55 -1.88 20.53
C THR A 191 -8.64 -0.68 20.24
N GLU A 192 -8.04 -0.65 19.05
CA GLU A 192 -7.05 0.36 18.64
C GLU A 192 -7.63 1.78 18.56
N ILE A 193 -8.94 1.92 18.28
CA ILE A 193 -9.60 3.24 18.22
C ILE A 193 -9.49 4.01 19.54
N TYR A 194 -9.56 3.33 20.69
CA TYR A 194 -9.50 4.00 21.99
C TYR A 194 -8.09 4.54 22.28
N GLU A 195 -7.06 3.86 21.76
CA GLU A 195 -5.68 4.34 21.82
C GLU A 195 -5.49 5.55 20.89
N ALA A 196 -6.00 5.49 19.66
CA ALA A 196 -5.94 6.59 18.72
C ALA A 196 -6.65 7.85 19.25
N VAL A 197 -7.86 7.70 19.80
CA VAL A 197 -8.63 8.79 20.42
C VAL A 197 -7.85 9.42 21.58
N ARG A 198 -7.26 8.59 22.46
CA ARG A 198 -6.44 9.06 23.59
C ARG A 198 -5.20 9.83 23.13
N GLU A 199 -4.51 9.33 22.10
CA GLU A 199 -3.29 9.94 21.55
C GLU A 199 -3.51 11.38 21.09
N PHE A 200 -4.66 11.68 20.48
CA PHE A 200 -4.98 13.01 19.97
C PHE A 200 -5.79 13.88 20.95
N GLY A 201 -5.94 13.45 22.21
CA GLY A 201 -6.62 14.22 23.25
C GLY A 201 -8.15 14.27 23.10
N PHE A 202 -8.75 13.33 22.36
CA PHE A 202 -10.20 13.18 22.33
C PHE A 202 -10.65 12.41 23.59
N PRO A 203 -11.84 12.71 24.15
CA PRO A 203 -12.36 11.98 25.29
C PRO A 203 -12.62 10.51 24.96
N VAL A 204 -12.09 9.62 25.79
CA VAL A 204 -12.21 8.16 25.62
C VAL A 204 -13.59 7.66 26.05
N THR A 205 -14.32 8.46 26.84
CA THR A 205 -15.66 8.13 27.36
C THR A 205 -16.74 8.99 26.69
N SER A 206 -17.90 8.39 26.42
CA SER A 206 -19.08 9.07 25.85
C SER A 206 -19.70 10.13 26.78
N ASP A 207 -19.36 10.11 28.07
CA ASP A 207 -19.83 11.06 29.09
C ASP A 207 -19.34 12.49 28.86
N GLU A 208 -18.33 12.67 28.02
CA GLU A 208 -17.90 13.96 27.51
C GLU A 208 -18.37 14.10 26.05
N PRO A 209 -19.57 14.67 25.81
CA PRO A 209 -20.21 14.60 24.49
C PRO A 209 -19.51 15.44 23.43
N TRP A 210 -18.49 16.23 23.80
CA TRP A 210 -17.87 17.21 22.93
C TRP A 210 -16.35 17.26 23.12
N THR A 211 -15.67 17.60 22.05
CA THR A 211 -14.25 17.90 21.99
C THR A 211 -14.07 19.36 21.62
N VAL A 212 -12.98 19.97 22.07
CA VAL A 212 -12.58 21.33 21.66
C VAL A 212 -11.38 21.17 20.74
N ASP A 213 -11.62 21.13 19.43
CA ASP A 213 -10.56 21.21 18.44
C ASP A 213 -10.47 22.64 17.91
N HIS A 214 -9.33 23.30 18.12
CA HIS A 214 -8.99 24.61 17.53
C HIS A 214 -10.19 25.58 17.35
N TRP A 215 -10.89 25.90 18.44
CA TRP A 215 -12.05 26.82 18.53
C TRP A 215 -13.42 26.29 18.07
N ARG A 216 -13.53 25.07 17.57
CA ARG A 216 -14.81 24.42 17.26
C ARG A 216 -15.13 23.31 18.26
N ARG A 217 -16.42 23.26 18.63
CA ARG A 217 -17.00 22.22 19.46
C ARG A 217 -17.49 21.10 18.54
N GLU A 218 -16.72 20.04 18.41
CA GLU A 218 -17.09 18.85 17.63
C GLU A 218 -17.60 17.77 18.59
N PRO A 219 -18.59 16.93 18.24
CA PRO A 219 -19.01 15.86 19.14
C PRO A 219 -17.89 14.83 19.33
N ASN A 220 -17.95 14.07 20.42
CA ASN A 220 -17.03 12.94 20.60
C ASN A 220 -17.25 11.91 19.46
N PRO A 221 -16.21 11.54 18.68
CA PRO A 221 -16.35 10.58 17.57
C PRO A 221 -16.75 9.16 18.04
N LEU A 222 -16.60 8.84 19.32
CA LEU A 222 -17.05 7.57 19.93
C LEU A 222 -18.50 7.61 20.45
N ARG A 223 -19.17 8.77 20.36
CA ARG A 223 -20.52 8.95 20.95
C ARG A 223 -21.56 7.98 20.37
N LEU A 224 -21.49 7.66 19.07
CA LEU A 224 -22.41 6.70 18.46
C LEU A 224 -22.15 5.23 18.87
N LEU A 225 -21.00 4.94 19.49
CA LEU A 225 -20.65 3.61 20.00
C LEU A 225 -21.10 3.38 21.45
N ASP A 226 -21.02 4.43 22.27
CA ASP A 226 -21.10 4.31 23.74
C ASP A 226 -22.18 5.21 24.39
N ALA A 227 -22.96 5.99 23.61
CA ALA A 227 -23.95 6.96 24.12
C ALA A 227 -25.40 6.64 23.69
N PRO A 228 -26.44 7.37 24.12
CA PRO A 228 -27.85 6.95 23.95
C PRO A 228 -28.30 6.86 22.49
N TYR A 229 -27.61 7.51 21.55
CA TYR A 229 -27.91 7.39 20.12
C TYR A 229 -27.48 6.05 19.50
N GLY A 230 -26.64 5.27 20.20
CA GLY A 230 -26.23 3.95 19.73
C GLY A 230 -27.40 2.96 19.59
N ASP A 231 -28.53 3.23 20.27
CA ASP A 231 -29.70 2.36 20.31
C ASP A 231 -30.77 2.74 19.29
N VAL A 232 -30.54 3.82 18.54
CA VAL A 232 -31.43 4.21 17.44
C VAL A 232 -31.32 3.16 16.34
N GLU A 233 -32.47 2.62 15.94
CA GLU A 233 -32.57 1.72 14.80
C GLU A 233 -32.30 2.49 13.49
N THR A 234 -31.40 1.97 12.67
CA THR A 234 -31.13 2.48 11.34
C THR A 234 -31.41 1.40 10.31
N TRP A 235 -32.16 1.78 9.27
CA TRP A 235 -32.34 0.95 8.09
C TRP A 235 -31.12 1.07 7.19
N TYR A 236 -30.72 -0.01 6.56
CA TYR A 236 -29.61 -0.03 5.61
C TYR A 236 -29.83 -1.07 4.51
N CYS A 237 -29.32 -0.77 3.32
CA CYS A 237 -29.21 -1.74 2.23
C CYS A 237 -27.93 -2.57 2.43
N TYR A 238 -28.05 -3.88 2.29
CA TYR A 238 -26.92 -4.80 2.43
C TYR A 238 -26.62 -5.56 1.15
N GLY A 239 -25.46 -6.18 1.08
CA GLY A 239 -25.09 -7.02 -0.06
C GLY A 239 -23.68 -7.59 0.08
N LEU A 240 -23.15 -8.02 -1.06
CA LEU A 240 -21.82 -8.58 -1.20
C LEU A 240 -20.79 -7.45 -1.07
N THR A 241 -19.86 -7.60 -0.13
CA THR A 241 -18.76 -6.66 0.10
C THR A 241 -17.42 -7.39 0.21
N HIS A 242 -16.37 -6.73 -0.25
CA HIS A 242 -14.97 -7.07 -0.06
C HIS A 242 -14.57 -6.97 1.43
N GLY A 243 -15.06 -5.95 2.13
CA GLY A 243 -14.89 -5.76 3.58
C GLY A 243 -13.69 -4.90 3.98
N ASP A 244 -12.65 -4.84 3.16
CA ASP A 244 -11.47 -3.96 3.32
C ASP A 244 -10.97 -3.46 1.95
N LEU A 245 -11.85 -2.80 1.20
CA LEU A 245 -11.54 -2.37 -0.16
C LEU A 245 -10.79 -1.04 -0.17
N HIS A 246 -9.46 -1.08 -0.23
CA HIS A 246 -8.60 0.08 -0.47
C HIS A 246 -7.90 0.00 -1.84
N GLY A 247 -7.24 1.08 -2.27
CA GLY A 247 -6.65 1.15 -3.63
C GLY A 247 -5.59 0.07 -3.92
N GLY A 248 -4.82 -0.34 -2.91
CA GLY A 248 -3.91 -1.48 -2.98
C GLY A 248 -4.56 -2.86 -3.21
N ASN A 249 -5.87 -3.00 -2.92
CA ASN A 249 -6.65 -4.22 -3.18
C ASN A 249 -7.35 -4.20 -4.55
N VAL A 250 -7.19 -3.11 -5.31
CA VAL A 250 -7.64 -3.00 -6.70
C VAL A 250 -6.41 -3.00 -7.59
N VAL A 251 -6.25 -4.04 -8.40
CA VAL A 251 -5.15 -4.16 -9.35
C VAL A 251 -5.67 -4.34 -10.77
N GLY A 252 -4.90 -3.98 -11.78
CA GLY A 252 -5.30 -4.26 -13.15
C GLY A 252 -4.16 -4.19 -14.16
N PRO A 253 -4.43 -4.67 -15.39
CA PRO A 253 -3.45 -4.69 -16.45
C PRO A 253 -3.29 -3.33 -17.13
N ARG A 254 -2.14 -3.14 -17.77
CA ARG A 254 -1.93 -2.06 -18.74
C ARG A 254 -2.06 -2.60 -20.15
N ASP A 255 -2.48 -1.77 -21.09
CA ASP A 255 -2.42 -2.10 -22.52
C ASP A 255 -0.97 -2.10 -23.03
N GLY A 256 -0.79 -2.40 -24.32
CA GLY A 256 0.54 -2.42 -24.97
C GLY A 256 1.27 -1.08 -24.98
N PHE A 257 0.60 0.03 -24.65
CA PHE A 257 1.17 1.38 -24.53
C PHE A 257 1.39 1.79 -23.08
N GLY A 258 1.11 0.90 -22.12
CA GLY A 258 1.24 1.19 -20.70
C GLY A 258 0.06 1.96 -20.11
N LYS A 259 -1.06 2.15 -20.82
CA LYS A 259 -2.25 2.80 -20.26
C LYS A 259 -3.03 1.79 -19.41
N PRO A 260 -3.53 2.17 -18.22
CA PRO A 260 -4.44 1.32 -17.45
C PRO A 260 -5.66 0.91 -18.27
N LEU A 261 -6.17 -0.29 -18.01
CA LEU A 261 -7.45 -0.77 -18.54
C LEU A 261 -8.49 -0.77 -17.40
N PRO A 262 -9.22 0.34 -17.15
CA PRO A 262 -10.15 0.50 -16.04
C PRO A 262 -11.08 -0.68 -15.80
N GLY A 263 -11.73 -1.19 -16.87
CA GLY A 263 -12.69 -2.28 -16.77
C GLY A 263 -12.09 -3.68 -16.57
N ALA A 264 -10.77 -3.84 -16.69
CA ALA A 264 -10.10 -5.13 -16.55
C ALA A 264 -9.47 -5.32 -15.16
N PHE A 265 -9.93 -4.57 -14.16
CA PHE A 265 -9.42 -4.66 -12.80
C PHE A 265 -9.74 -6.03 -12.16
N ARG A 266 -9.01 -6.34 -11.09
CA ARG A 266 -9.18 -7.48 -10.19
C ARG A 266 -9.10 -7.01 -8.75
N LEU A 267 -9.97 -7.54 -7.91
CA LEU A 267 -9.95 -7.42 -6.47
C LEU A 267 -9.13 -8.56 -5.89
N ILE A 268 -8.26 -8.22 -4.97
CA ILE A 268 -7.39 -9.14 -4.23
C ILE A 268 -7.64 -8.96 -2.74
N ASP A 269 -7.25 -9.96 -1.94
CA ASP A 269 -7.35 -9.91 -0.47
C ASP A 269 -8.79 -9.93 0.09
N LEU A 270 -9.53 -10.99 -0.24
CA LEU A 270 -10.95 -11.19 0.14
C LEU A 270 -11.14 -11.64 1.59
N ASP A 271 -10.24 -11.24 2.48
CA ASP A 271 -10.22 -11.61 3.90
C ASP A 271 -11.38 -10.98 4.64
N GLY A 272 -11.83 -9.80 4.21
CA GLY A 272 -12.98 -9.10 4.76
C GLY A 272 -14.34 -9.56 4.21
N PHE A 273 -14.36 -10.49 3.26
CA PHE A 273 -15.58 -10.75 2.47
C PHE A 273 -16.78 -11.13 3.34
N GLU A 274 -17.90 -10.46 3.06
CA GLU A 274 -19.18 -10.64 3.74
C GLU A 274 -20.35 -10.53 2.75
N GLU A 275 -21.27 -11.49 2.82
CA GLU A 275 -22.40 -11.61 1.88
C GLU A 275 -23.55 -10.64 2.15
N ALA A 276 -23.64 -10.14 3.39
CA ALA A 276 -24.75 -9.32 3.85
C ALA A 276 -24.28 -8.08 4.63
N ALA A 277 -23.22 -7.44 4.16
CA ALA A 277 -22.66 -6.24 4.78
C ALA A 277 -23.29 -4.97 4.21
N PRO A 278 -23.21 -3.82 4.90
CA PRO A 278 -23.73 -2.57 4.36
C PRO A 278 -23.11 -2.24 3.00
N LEU A 279 -23.94 -2.00 1.97
CA LEU A 279 -23.47 -1.71 0.60
C LEU A 279 -22.47 -0.54 0.51
N SER A 280 -22.59 0.44 1.39
CA SER A 280 -21.71 1.61 1.49
C SER A 280 -20.30 1.30 2.02
N ARG A 281 -20.07 0.13 2.65
CA ARG A 281 -18.80 -0.21 3.31
C ARG A 281 -17.61 -0.05 2.36
N ASP A 282 -17.61 -0.81 1.27
CA ASP A 282 -16.49 -0.80 0.31
C ASP A 282 -16.37 0.54 -0.40
N LEU A 283 -17.50 1.19 -0.68
CA LEU A 283 -17.53 2.49 -1.37
C LEU A 283 -16.83 3.56 -0.53
N VAL A 284 -17.17 3.62 0.75
CA VAL A 284 -16.59 4.58 1.69
C VAL A 284 -15.15 4.22 2.01
N CYS A 285 -14.83 2.94 2.24
CA CYS A 285 -13.46 2.48 2.44
C CYS A 285 -12.56 2.93 1.27
N LEU A 286 -12.98 2.63 0.04
CA LEU A 286 -12.20 2.94 -1.17
C LEU A 286 -12.08 4.46 -1.37
N LEU A 287 -13.19 5.19 -1.20
CA LEU A 287 -13.21 6.65 -1.30
C LEU A 287 -12.26 7.29 -0.28
N LEU A 288 -12.42 6.95 1.00
CA LEU A 288 -11.67 7.57 2.09
C LEU A 288 -10.18 7.28 1.97
N THR A 289 -9.79 6.02 1.75
CA THR A 289 -8.38 5.63 1.60
C THR A 289 -7.73 6.29 0.38
N THR A 290 -8.49 6.49 -0.71
CA THR A 290 -8.00 7.22 -1.89
C THR A 290 -7.87 8.72 -1.61
N VAL A 291 -8.85 9.33 -0.95
CA VAL A 291 -8.86 10.77 -0.64
C VAL A 291 -7.76 11.14 0.36
N LEU A 292 -7.43 10.26 1.31
CA LEU A 292 -6.35 10.46 2.29
C LEU A 292 -4.96 10.66 1.68
N ARG A 293 -4.78 10.31 0.40
CA ARG A 293 -3.55 10.59 -0.36
C ARG A 293 -3.35 12.08 -0.63
N PHE A 294 -4.44 12.85 -0.69
CA PHE A 294 -4.42 14.28 -1.03
C PHE A 294 -4.42 15.18 0.21
N VAL A 295 -4.89 14.68 1.36
CA VAL A 295 -5.01 15.46 2.61
C VAL A 295 -3.74 16.20 3.05
N PRO A 296 -2.52 15.63 2.92
CA PRO A 296 -1.29 16.35 3.30
C PRO A 296 -1.07 17.66 2.53
N ASP A 297 -1.51 17.70 1.27
CA ASP A 297 -1.30 18.80 0.33
C ASP A 297 -2.43 19.84 0.35
N LEU A 298 -3.50 19.61 1.13
CA LEU A 298 -4.62 20.55 1.23
C LEU A 298 -4.31 21.66 2.23
N GLU A 299 -4.70 22.88 1.84
CA GLU A 299 -4.79 24.00 2.77
C GLU A 299 -5.89 23.73 3.81
N PRO A 300 -5.81 24.32 5.02
CA PRO A 300 -6.81 24.08 6.07
C PRO A 300 -8.26 24.29 5.62
N ALA A 301 -8.53 25.36 4.84
CA ALA A 301 -9.86 25.65 4.32
C ALA A 301 -10.34 24.64 3.28
N GLU A 302 -9.44 24.10 2.44
CA GLU A 302 -9.76 23.05 1.48
C GLU A 302 -10.00 21.72 2.19
N SER A 303 -9.22 21.44 3.23
CA SER A 303 -9.36 20.27 4.09
C SER A 303 -10.72 20.25 4.80
N ASP A 304 -11.13 21.39 5.37
CA ASP A 304 -12.47 21.55 5.96
C ASP A 304 -13.59 21.40 4.93
N ALA A 305 -13.44 22.02 3.75
CA ALA A 305 -14.40 21.91 2.66
C ALA A 305 -14.53 20.48 2.13
N LEU A 306 -13.44 19.73 2.08
CA LEU A 306 -13.46 18.31 1.71
C LEU A 306 -14.21 17.46 2.73
N MET A 307 -14.00 17.68 4.04
CA MET A 307 -14.77 16.98 5.08
C MET A 307 -16.26 17.25 4.91
N GLU A 308 -16.65 18.51 4.74
CA GLU A 308 -18.04 18.90 4.52
C GLU A 308 -18.63 18.23 3.26
N TYR A 309 -17.86 18.19 2.17
CA TYR A 309 -18.31 17.57 0.92
C TYR A 309 -18.43 16.04 1.01
N LEU A 310 -17.57 15.37 1.78
CA LEU A 310 -17.69 13.94 2.07
C LEU A 310 -18.95 13.62 2.88
N ILE A 311 -19.32 14.49 3.83
CA ILE A 311 -20.49 14.31 4.71
C ILE A 311 -21.80 14.65 3.96
N HIS A 312 -21.75 15.65 3.08
CA HIS A 312 -22.91 16.19 2.36
C HIS A 312 -22.66 16.28 0.85
N PRO A 313 -22.48 15.14 0.15
CA PRO A 313 -22.13 15.15 -1.27
C PRO A 313 -23.26 15.66 -2.18
N ASP A 314 -24.50 15.74 -1.66
CA ASP A 314 -25.66 16.30 -2.34
C ASP A 314 -25.69 17.84 -2.35
N ARG A 315 -24.90 18.50 -1.50
CA ARG A 315 -24.77 19.96 -1.52
C ARG A 315 -23.89 20.37 -2.72
N PRO A 316 -24.04 21.61 -3.23
CA PRO A 316 -23.12 22.13 -4.24
C PRO A 316 -21.67 21.98 -3.78
N CYS A 317 -20.79 21.57 -4.70
CA CYS A 317 -19.36 21.46 -4.40
C CYS A 317 -18.83 22.79 -3.86
N PRO A 318 -18.10 22.80 -2.73
CA PRO A 318 -17.47 24.01 -2.22
C PRO A 318 -16.56 24.65 -3.29
N PRO A 319 -16.61 25.98 -3.50
CA PRO A 319 -15.89 26.64 -4.60
C PRO A 319 -14.37 26.61 -4.44
N ASN A 320 -13.88 26.38 -3.23
CA ASN A 320 -12.47 26.23 -2.90
C ASN A 320 -11.96 24.80 -3.08
N LEU A 321 -12.82 23.81 -3.22
CA LEU A 321 -12.39 22.43 -3.43
C LEU A 321 -12.18 22.17 -4.94
N ARG A 322 -10.98 21.76 -5.31
CA ARG A 322 -10.60 21.52 -6.73
C ARG A 322 -9.90 20.18 -6.90
N GLY A 323 -9.84 19.73 -8.15
CA GLY A 323 -9.05 18.58 -8.54
C GLY A 323 -9.75 17.23 -8.30
N PRO A 324 -8.98 16.12 -8.32
CA PRO A 324 -9.53 14.77 -8.39
C PRO A 324 -10.39 14.38 -7.19
N VAL A 325 -10.21 15.00 -6.01
CA VAL A 325 -10.99 14.69 -4.81
C VAL A 325 -12.49 14.97 -4.98
N VAL A 326 -12.85 16.04 -5.70
CA VAL A 326 -14.26 16.37 -6.00
C VAL A 326 -14.88 15.27 -6.86
N ASP A 327 -14.14 14.84 -7.88
CA ASP A 327 -14.62 13.84 -8.84
C ASP A 327 -14.77 12.46 -8.20
N LEU A 328 -13.88 12.08 -7.27
CA LEU A 328 -14.00 10.83 -6.51
C LEU A 328 -15.28 10.78 -5.68
N VAL A 329 -15.58 11.85 -4.93
CA VAL A 329 -16.83 11.94 -4.13
C VAL A 329 -18.05 11.91 -5.04
N ARG A 330 -17.99 12.66 -6.15
CA ARG A 330 -19.05 12.73 -7.15
C ARG A 330 -19.31 11.38 -7.82
N ILE A 331 -18.27 10.60 -8.14
CA ILE A 331 -18.40 9.24 -8.69
C ILE A 331 -19.20 8.35 -7.73
N VAL A 332 -18.80 8.27 -6.46
CA VAL A 332 -19.51 7.43 -5.48
C VAL A 332 -20.98 7.83 -5.36
N ARG A 333 -21.25 9.13 -5.28
CA ARG A 333 -22.62 9.66 -5.22
C ARG A 333 -23.43 9.30 -6.47
N GLU A 334 -22.90 9.61 -7.66
CA GLU A 334 -23.60 9.39 -8.93
C GLU A 334 -23.95 7.92 -9.13
N GLU A 335 -23.01 6.99 -8.89
CA GLU A 335 -23.27 5.56 -9.06
C GLU A 335 -24.22 5.03 -7.98
N SER A 336 -24.12 5.51 -6.73
CA SER A 336 -25.07 5.14 -5.67
C SER A 336 -26.50 5.57 -6.00
N LEU A 337 -26.69 6.78 -6.54
CA LEU A 337 -28.00 7.28 -6.97
C LEU A 337 -28.56 6.51 -8.18
N ARG A 338 -27.71 6.08 -9.11
CA ARG A 338 -28.12 5.23 -10.24
C ARG A 338 -28.52 3.82 -9.80
N TYR A 339 -27.88 3.31 -8.76
CA TYR A 339 -28.17 1.99 -8.21
C TYR A 339 -29.44 1.99 -7.35
N SER A 340 -29.69 3.08 -6.60
CA SER A 340 -30.85 3.22 -5.73
C SER A 340 -32.17 3.38 -6.49
N SER A 341 -33.26 2.85 -5.95
CA SER A 341 -34.58 3.38 -6.28
C SER A 341 -34.81 4.72 -5.55
N PRO A 342 -35.72 5.59 -6.02
CA PRO A 342 -36.02 6.86 -5.37
C PRO A 342 -36.39 6.74 -3.89
N ASP A 343 -37.03 5.63 -3.51
CA ASP A 343 -37.53 5.38 -2.15
C ASP A 343 -36.42 5.09 -1.12
N TRP A 344 -35.21 4.73 -1.56
CA TRP A 344 -34.09 4.37 -0.68
C TRP A 344 -32.95 5.39 -0.65
N VAL A 345 -33.11 6.53 -1.35
CA VAL A 345 -32.04 7.55 -1.45
C VAL A 345 -31.69 8.13 -0.08
N SER A 346 -32.68 8.33 0.78
CA SER A 346 -32.48 8.89 2.13
C SER A 346 -31.70 7.91 3.02
N GLU A 347 -32.10 6.65 3.00
CA GLU A 347 -31.52 5.56 3.78
C GLU A 347 -30.08 5.29 3.33
N LEU A 348 -29.81 5.25 2.02
CA LEU A 348 -28.45 5.11 1.50
C LEU A 348 -27.55 6.29 1.88
N ARG A 349 -28.09 7.52 1.92
CA ARG A 349 -27.34 8.69 2.41
C ARG A 349 -26.98 8.52 3.88
N THR A 350 -27.95 8.16 4.71
CA THR A 350 -27.77 7.91 6.15
C THR A 350 -26.74 6.79 6.38
N GLN A 351 -26.88 5.68 5.66
CA GLN A 351 -25.97 4.55 5.68
C GLN A 351 -24.55 4.95 5.26
N THR A 352 -24.39 5.75 4.20
CA THR A 352 -23.09 6.23 3.73
C THR A 352 -22.39 7.07 4.81
N ARG A 353 -23.12 7.92 5.55
CA ARG A 353 -22.54 8.68 6.65
C ARG A 353 -22.12 7.78 7.81
N LEU A 354 -22.90 6.75 8.15
CA LEU A 354 -22.49 5.80 9.19
C LEU A 354 -21.25 5.00 8.79
N SER A 355 -21.16 4.54 7.53
CA SER A 355 -19.92 3.95 7.02
C SER A 355 -18.77 4.95 7.06
N LEU A 356 -19.02 6.24 6.80
CA LEU A 356 -17.98 7.29 6.89
C LEU A 356 -17.46 7.45 8.32
N VAL A 357 -18.34 7.43 9.33
CA VAL A 357 -17.94 7.41 10.74
C VAL A 357 -17.08 6.18 11.01
N GLY A 358 -17.55 4.98 10.65
CA GLY A 358 -16.84 3.72 10.89
C GLY A 358 -15.45 3.70 10.25
N TRP A 359 -15.35 4.02 8.96
CA TRP A 359 -14.07 3.97 8.24
C TRP A 359 -13.13 5.12 8.60
N ALA A 360 -13.64 6.28 9.00
CA ALA A 360 -12.80 7.34 9.54
C ALA A 360 -12.19 6.91 10.89
N LEU A 361 -12.95 6.23 11.75
CA LEU A 361 -12.40 5.63 12.98
C LEU A 361 -11.35 4.55 12.69
N VAL A 362 -11.61 3.64 11.73
CA VAL A 362 -10.62 2.63 11.29
C VAL A 362 -9.34 3.29 10.79
N CYS A 363 -9.45 4.27 9.88
CA CYS A 363 -8.28 4.95 9.33
C CYS A 363 -7.49 5.69 10.41
N ALA A 364 -8.13 6.17 11.49
CA ALA A 364 -7.42 6.80 12.60
C ALA A 364 -6.49 5.83 13.36
N THR A 365 -6.66 4.51 13.24
CA THR A 365 -5.76 3.50 13.85
C THR A 365 -4.53 3.19 12.98
N TYR A 366 -4.55 3.55 11.71
CA TYR A 366 -3.49 3.24 10.75
C TYR A 366 -2.23 4.09 10.99
N GLN A 367 -1.22 3.47 11.61
CA GLN A 367 0.04 4.14 11.97
C GLN A 367 0.80 4.70 10.77
N ASN A 368 0.73 4.05 9.61
CA ASN A 368 1.36 4.51 8.37
C ASN A 368 0.75 5.79 7.78
N LEU A 369 -0.42 6.25 8.26
CA LEU A 369 -0.97 7.54 7.86
C LEU A 369 -0.24 8.71 8.53
N GLY A 370 0.43 8.49 9.65
CA GLY A 370 1.07 9.54 10.44
C GLY A 370 0.06 10.47 11.14
N PRO A 371 0.53 11.30 12.09
CA PRO A 371 -0.35 11.94 13.07
C PRO A 371 -1.38 12.92 12.47
N ARG A 372 -0.99 13.72 11.46
CA ARG A 372 -1.87 14.71 10.84
C ARG A 372 -3.11 14.08 10.19
N ARG A 373 -2.92 12.99 9.45
CA ARG A 373 -4.02 12.29 8.76
C ARG A 373 -4.88 11.50 9.73
N ARG A 374 -4.28 10.83 10.73
CA ARG A 374 -5.02 10.14 11.79
C ARG A 374 -5.94 11.10 12.57
N ARG A 375 -5.43 12.28 12.94
CA ARG A 375 -6.24 13.35 13.54
C ARG A 375 -7.34 13.85 12.61
N TRP A 376 -7.02 14.08 11.32
CA TRP A 376 -8.01 14.48 10.32
C TRP A 376 -9.18 13.48 10.23
N CYS A 377 -8.89 12.18 10.29
CA CYS A 377 -9.90 11.13 10.33
C CYS A 377 -10.78 11.19 11.58
N LEU A 378 -10.22 11.44 12.77
CA LEU A 378 -11.02 11.60 14.00
C LEU A 378 -11.97 12.80 13.91
N VAL A 379 -11.51 13.93 13.35
CA VAL A 379 -12.36 15.11 13.13
C VAL A 379 -13.47 14.81 12.12
N LEU A 380 -13.15 14.09 11.04
CA LEU A 380 -14.15 13.65 10.06
C LEU A 380 -15.20 12.74 10.71
N ALA A 381 -14.79 11.78 11.54
CA ALA A 381 -15.70 10.89 12.26
C ALA A 381 -16.63 11.67 13.20
N ALA A 382 -16.10 12.66 13.92
CA ALA A 382 -16.88 13.54 14.79
C ALA A 382 -17.93 14.33 13.98
N ARG A 383 -17.53 15.01 12.90
CA ARG A 383 -18.44 15.80 12.06
C ARG A 383 -19.48 14.95 11.36
N ALA A 384 -19.11 13.78 10.84
CA ALA A 384 -20.03 12.84 10.23
C ALA A 384 -21.05 12.31 11.25
N SER A 385 -20.63 12.08 12.50
CA SER A 385 -21.53 11.72 13.60
C SER A 385 -22.53 12.84 13.91
N ALA A 386 -22.06 14.10 13.96
CA ALA A 386 -22.93 15.26 14.15
C ALA A 386 -24.00 15.37 13.06
N ALA A 387 -23.61 15.18 11.81
CA ALA A 387 -24.51 15.23 10.66
C ALA A 387 -25.52 14.06 10.66
N PHE A 388 -25.11 12.88 11.11
CA PHE A 388 -26.03 11.76 11.31
C PHE A 388 -27.07 12.09 12.40
N GLU A 389 -26.65 12.62 13.54
CA GLU A 389 -27.57 13.01 14.63
C GLU A 389 -28.61 14.06 14.18
N GLN A 390 -28.22 15.01 13.31
CA GLN A 390 -29.11 16.04 12.79
C GLN A 390 -30.21 15.49 11.85
N ASP A 391 -29.94 14.37 11.19
CA ASP A 391 -30.89 13.71 10.29
C ASP A 391 -31.85 12.78 11.03
N LEU A 392 -31.58 12.47 12.31
CA LEU A 392 -32.51 11.70 13.12
C LEU A 392 -33.82 12.49 13.27
N PRO A 393 -34.99 11.83 13.10
CA PRO A 393 -36.27 12.45 13.37
C PRO A 393 -36.24 13.04 14.78
N THR A 394 -36.32 14.35 14.89
CA THR A 394 -36.49 14.99 16.19
C THR A 394 -37.88 14.58 16.65
N ASP A 395 -37.98 13.74 17.68
CA ASP A 395 -39.22 13.16 18.25
C ASP A 395 -40.24 14.20 18.79
N GLY A 396 -40.17 15.46 18.33
CA GLY A 396 -40.98 16.62 18.67
C GLY A 396 -42.45 16.56 18.26
N GLY A 397 -43.04 15.37 18.18
CA GLY A 397 -44.46 15.15 17.98
C GLY A 397 -45.08 14.07 18.87
N ARG A 398 -44.31 13.34 19.68
CA ARG A 398 -44.88 12.48 20.74
C ARG A 398 -45.17 13.32 21.99
N SER A 399 -46.20 14.16 21.88
CA SER A 399 -47.01 14.52 23.04
C SER A 399 -47.39 13.23 23.76
N ALA A 400 -47.22 13.24 25.09
CA ALA A 400 -47.44 12.13 26.02
C ALA A 400 -48.92 11.68 26.12
N GLY A 401 -49.63 11.46 25.01
CA GLY A 401 -51.02 11.04 25.01
C GLY A 401 -51.42 10.44 23.68
N GLY A 402 -51.25 9.13 23.53
CA GLY A 402 -51.79 8.38 22.39
C GLY A 402 -50.96 7.16 22.05
N SER A 403 -51.28 6.03 22.67
CA SER A 403 -50.86 4.69 22.23
C SER A 403 -51.52 4.36 20.88
N GLY A 404 -51.07 5.01 19.81
CA GLY A 404 -51.39 4.65 18.43
C GLY A 404 -50.24 3.83 17.86
N SER A 405 -50.41 2.51 17.84
CA SER A 405 -49.52 1.58 17.15
C SER A 405 -49.46 1.94 15.66
N LEU A 406 -48.33 2.45 15.18
CA LEU A 406 -48.07 2.51 13.75
C LEU A 406 -47.85 1.07 13.27
N GLU A 407 -48.84 0.55 12.58
CA GLU A 407 -48.79 -0.74 11.90
C GLU A 407 -47.79 -0.63 10.73
N PRO A 408 -46.80 -1.52 10.60
CA PRO A 408 -45.89 -1.52 9.46
C PRO A 408 -46.66 -1.77 8.15
N PRO A 409 -46.13 -1.35 6.98
CA PRO A 409 -46.74 -1.68 5.70
C PRO A 409 -46.90 -3.20 5.58
N ARG A 410 -48.15 -3.66 5.50
CA ARG A 410 -48.49 -5.08 5.36
C ARG A 410 -47.96 -5.61 4.03
N VAL A 411 -46.82 -6.27 4.07
CA VAL A 411 -46.46 -7.26 3.06
C VAL A 411 -47.35 -8.48 3.31
N GLY A 412 -48.29 -8.73 2.41
CA GLY A 412 -49.18 -9.89 2.50
C GLY A 412 -48.39 -11.20 2.51
N PRO A 413 -48.76 -12.20 3.33
CA PRO A 413 -48.04 -13.46 3.37
C PRO A 413 -48.23 -14.22 2.05
N PRO A 414 -47.18 -14.85 1.49
CA PRO A 414 -47.36 -15.82 0.42
C PRO A 414 -48.07 -17.06 0.98
N GLY A 415 -49.04 -17.56 0.23
CA GLY A 415 -49.85 -18.72 0.58
C GLY A 415 -49.01 -19.93 0.98
N GLY A 416 -49.39 -20.55 2.09
CA GLY A 416 -48.69 -21.68 2.67
C GLY A 416 -48.83 -22.98 1.87
N ALA A 417 -47.78 -23.78 1.90
CA ALA A 417 -47.86 -25.23 1.86
C ALA A 417 -46.58 -25.82 2.49
N GLY A 418 -46.74 -26.70 3.50
CA GLY A 418 -45.76 -27.75 3.78
C GLY A 418 -44.89 -27.63 5.04
N GLY A 419 -45.49 -27.95 6.19
CA GLY A 419 -44.96 -28.81 7.27
C GLY A 419 -43.48 -28.75 7.69
N ARG A 420 -43.26 -28.36 8.96
CA ARG A 420 -42.16 -28.88 9.80
C ARG A 420 -42.67 -29.17 11.23
N PRO A 421 -42.20 -30.25 11.89
CA PRO A 421 -42.55 -30.57 13.27
C PRO A 421 -41.69 -29.78 14.27
N GLY A 422 -42.31 -29.45 15.39
CA GLY A 422 -41.81 -28.54 16.41
C GLY A 422 -40.77 -29.10 17.36
N TRP A 423 -40.00 -28.18 17.94
CA TRP A 423 -39.21 -28.37 19.15
C TRP A 423 -39.49 -27.19 20.08
N ALA A 424 -39.80 -27.53 21.33
CA ALA A 424 -40.24 -26.64 22.39
C ALA A 424 -39.12 -25.71 22.89
N SER A 425 -39.47 -24.46 23.15
CA SER A 425 -38.63 -23.49 23.86
C SER A 425 -39.11 -23.40 25.31
N THR A 426 -38.27 -23.83 26.24
CA THR A 426 -38.41 -23.57 27.68
C THR A 426 -37.94 -22.16 28.00
N THR A 427 -38.75 -21.43 28.76
CA THR A 427 -38.49 -20.12 29.36
C THR A 427 -37.48 -20.22 30.52
N PRO A 428 -36.67 -19.18 30.79
CA PRO A 428 -35.92 -19.08 32.04
C PRO A 428 -36.64 -18.20 33.07
N VAL A 429 -36.63 -18.65 34.34
CA VAL A 429 -37.00 -17.90 35.55
C VAL A 429 -35.69 -17.48 36.26
N PRO A 430 -35.63 -16.31 36.93
CA PRO A 430 -34.37 -15.67 37.27
C PRO A 430 -33.69 -16.19 38.54
N ALA A 431 -32.38 -15.96 38.60
CA ALA A 431 -31.48 -16.34 39.67
C ALA A 431 -31.67 -15.50 40.94
N GLY A 432 -31.82 -16.19 42.07
CA GLY A 432 -31.66 -15.67 43.42
C GLY A 432 -30.31 -16.07 44.02
N SER A 433 -29.71 -15.11 44.71
CA SER A 433 -28.43 -15.12 45.43
C SER A 433 -28.39 -15.97 46.71
N GLN A 434 -27.17 -16.15 47.23
CA GLN A 434 -26.70 -16.78 48.50
C GLN A 434 -26.39 -18.27 48.36
N GLY A 435 -25.23 -18.82 48.70
CA GLY A 435 -24.12 -18.41 49.57
C GLY A 435 -23.81 -19.61 50.47
N GLY A 436 -22.60 -20.20 50.41
CA GLY A 436 -22.26 -21.32 51.28
C GLY A 436 -20.98 -22.07 50.90
N VAL A 437 -19.98 -21.95 51.77
CA VAL A 437 -18.65 -22.57 51.74
C VAL A 437 -18.70 -24.07 52.01
N GLY A 438 -17.86 -24.87 51.36
CA GLY A 438 -17.62 -26.27 51.72
C GLY A 438 -16.49 -26.94 50.93
N LEU A 439 -15.30 -27.02 51.54
CA LEU A 439 -14.17 -27.87 51.15
C LEU A 439 -14.51 -29.35 51.36
N ALA A 440 -14.22 -30.23 50.38
CA ALA A 440 -13.52 -31.51 50.56
C ALA A 440 -13.49 -32.38 49.29
N GLU A 441 -12.28 -32.90 49.01
CA GLU A 441 -11.94 -34.23 48.45
C GLU A 441 -12.20 -34.60 46.96
N ARG A 442 -11.09 -34.83 46.24
CA ARG A 442 -10.95 -35.69 45.03
C ARG A 442 -10.74 -37.14 45.49
N PRO A 443 -11.19 -38.21 44.77
CA PRO A 443 -10.55 -38.68 43.50
C PRO A 443 -11.54 -39.47 42.57
N PRO A 444 -11.12 -40.34 41.60
CA PRO A 444 -10.22 -40.23 40.43
C PRO A 444 -10.97 -40.49 39.07
N PRO A 445 -10.31 -40.50 37.88
CA PRO A 445 -10.98 -40.57 36.59
C PRO A 445 -11.23 -42.02 36.10
N GLY A 446 -12.44 -42.28 35.60
CA GLY A 446 -12.83 -43.53 34.98
C GLY A 446 -12.36 -43.65 33.52
N ARG A 447 -11.58 -44.69 33.25
CA ARG A 447 -11.29 -45.22 31.91
C ARG A 447 -12.52 -45.90 31.33
N HIS A 448 -12.87 -45.62 30.07
CA HIS A 448 -13.51 -46.61 29.20
C HIS A 448 -12.83 -46.67 27.84
N ARG A 449 -12.74 -47.91 27.36
CA ARG A 449 -11.91 -48.46 26.30
C ARG A 449 -12.81 -48.80 25.10
N ALA A 450 -12.30 -48.48 23.91
CA ALA A 450 -12.51 -49.08 22.58
C ALA A 450 -13.91 -49.60 22.16
N GLN A 451 -14.35 -49.16 20.97
CA GLN A 451 -14.93 -50.01 19.92
C GLN A 451 -15.02 -49.25 18.58
N ASP A 452 -14.20 -49.66 17.61
CA ASP A 452 -14.48 -49.60 16.15
C ASP A 452 -15.26 -50.87 15.76
N PRO A 453 -15.73 -51.07 14.50
CA PRO A 453 -16.40 -50.20 13.51
C PRO A 453 -17.75 -50.87 13.05
N PRO A 454 -18.37 -50.56 11.88
CA PRO A 454 -17.92 -51.19 10.64
C PRO A 454 -18.08 -50.40 9.32
N VAL A 455 -17.35 -50.91 8.33
CA VAL A 455 -17.31 -50.58 6.91
C VAL A 455 -18.50 -51.19 6.17
N GLY A 456 -18.98 -50.45 5.15
CA GLY A 456 -19.45 -51.00 3.88
C GLY A 456 -20.97 -51.01 3.66
N TRP A 457 -21.43 -50.34 2.59
CA TRP A 457 -22.48 -50.86 1.74
C TRP A 457 -22.45 -50.21 0.34
N THR A 458 -22.36 -51.06 -0.66
CA THR A 458 -22.52 -50.81 -2.10
C THR A 458 -24.00 -50.72 -2.45
N GLY A 459 -24.42 -49.76 -3.27
CA GLY A 459 -25.81 -49.66 -3.72
C GLY A 459 -25.94 -49.03 -5.11
N ARG A 460 -25.94 -49.90 -6.12
CA ARG A 460 -26.37 -49.65 -7.51
C ARG A 460 -27.90 -49.54 -7.55
N THR A 461 -28.45 -48.52 -8.22
CA THR A 461 -29.75 -48.65 -8.90
C THR A 461 -29.83 -47.75 -10.14
N ARG A 462 -29.96 -48.42 -11.28
CA ARG A 462 -30.57 -48.01 -12.55
C ARG A 462 -32.11 -47.84 -12.34
N PHE A 463 -32.99 -47.26 -13.15
CA PHE A 463 -33.09 -46.67 -14.50
C PHE A 463 -34.35 -45.76 -14.44
N HIS A 464 -34.47 -44.73 -15.28
CA HIS A 464 -35.64 -44.55 -16.17
C HIS A 464 -35.33 -43.50 -17.23
N THR A 465 -35.12 -44.01 -18.44
CA THR A 465 -35.15 -43.34 -19.73
C THR A 465 -36.58 -42.92 -20.06
N VAL A 466 -36.75 -41.70 -20.57
CA VAL A 466 -37.90 -41.28 -21.38
C VAL A 466 -37.35 -40.51 -22.59
N ASP A 467 -37.37 -41.17 -23.76
CA ASP A 467 -37.36 -40.58 -25.11
C ASP A 467 -38.73 -39.91 -25.35
N ALA A 468 -39.01 -38.84 -26.13
CA ALA A 468 -38.39 -38.05 -27.20
C ALA A 468 -39.27 -36.74 -27.35
N PRO A 469 -39.21 -35.89 -28.42
CA PRO A 469 -38.26 -35.74 -29.51
C PRO A 469 -37.76 -34.30 -29.83
N LEU A 470 -36.55 -34.25 -30.37
CA LEU A 470 -36.04 -33.45 -31.51
C LEU A 470 -36.68 -32.08 -31.84
N GLY A 471 -35.93 -31.01 -31.52
CA GLY A 471 -35.95 -29.73 -32.23
C GLY A 471 -34.54 -29.38 -32.71
N ARG A 472 -34.32 -29.45 -34.04
CA ARG A 472 -33.05 -29.15 -34.72
C ARG A 472 -32.63 -27.69 -34.56
N GLY A 473 -31.34 -27.47 -34.30
CA GLY A 473 -30.69 -26.16 -34.39
C GLY A 473 -29.17 -26.25 -34.21
N HIS A 474 -28.48 -26.99 -35.09
CA HIS A 474 -27.02 -27.00 -35.12
C HIS A 474 -26.47 -25.63 -35.58
N ARG A 475 -25.62 -25.00 -34.76
CA ARG A 475 -24.49 -24.20 -35.26
C ARG A 475 -23.27 -24.43 -34.37
N LEU A 476 -22.20 -24.85 -35.04
CA LEU A 476 -20.92 -25.29 -34.52
C LEU A 476 -20.14 -24.16 -33.85
N LEU A 477 -19.51 -24.53 -32.73
CA LEU A 477 -18.33 -23.91 -32.15
C LEU A 477 -17.25 -23.72 -33.23
N GLN A 478 -16.77 -22.48 -33.39
CA GLN A 478 -15.54 -22.20 -34.11
C GLN A 478 -14.57 -21.49 -33.17
N ILE A 479 -13.50 -22.22 -32.88
CA ILE A 479 -12.33 -21.83 -32.10
C ILE A 479 -11.57 -20.75 -32.90
N TYR A 480 -11.24 -19.62 -32.27
CA TYR A 480 -10.37 -18.59 -32.85
C TYR A 480 -8.92 -19.11 -32.97
N PRO A 481 -8.27 -19.05 -34.14
CA PRO A 481 -6.81 -19.18 -34.26
C PRO A 481 -6.12 -17.81 -34.05
N PRO A 482 -4.80 -17.78 -33.76
CA PRO A 482 -4.08 -16.53 -33.51
C PRO A 482 -3.92 -15.69 -34.78
N ALA A 483 -3.94 -14.37 -34.61
CA ALA A 483 -3.87 -13.39 -35.67
C ALA A 483 -2.57 -13.50 -36.49
N ARG A 484 -2.72 -13.66 -37.81
CA ARG A 484 -1.67 -13.44 -38.81
C ARG A 484 -1.53 -11.94 -39.07
N GLU A 485 -0.29 -11.47 -39.08
CA GLU A 485 0.09 -10.16 -39.63
C GLU A 485 -0.28 -10.07 -41.12
N VAL A 486 -0.94 -8.99 -41.51
CA VAL A 486 -1.12 -8.57 -42.92
C VAL A 486 -0.81 -7.07 -43.00
N PRO A 487 0.00 -6.62 -43.97
CA PRO A 487 0.54 -5.27 -44.02
C PRO A 487 -0.50 -4.24 -44.48
N TYR A 488 -0.55 -3.10 -43.80
CA TYR A 488 -1.42 -1.99 -44.15
C TYR A 488 -0.72 -1.07 -45.17
N GLN A 489 -1.17 -1.11 -46.43
CA GLN A 489 -0.83 -0.11 -47.44
C GLN A 489 -1.69 1.15 -47.24
N ARG A 490 -1.05 2.31 -47.08
CA ARG A 490 -1.73 3.62 -47.09
C ARG A 490 -2.07 4.04 -48.53
N ARG A 491 -3.31 4.48 -48.73
CA ARG A 491 -3.66 5.46 -49.78
C ARG A 491 -4.26 6.71 -49.13
N PRO A 492 -3.97 7.91 -49.66
CA PRO A 492 -4.40 9.17 -49.08
C PRO A 492 -5.84 9.50 -49.48
N VAL A 493 -6.57 10.15 -48.59
CA VAL A 493 -7.86 10.78 -48.88
C VAL A 493 -7.70 12.27 -48.67
N ASP A 494 -7.69 13.00 -49.78
CA ASP A 494 -8.03 14.41 -49.83
C ASP A 494 -9.53 14.55 -49.57
N ALA A 495 -9.92 15.44 -48.67
CA ALA A 495 -11.24 16.08 -48.71
C ALA A 495 -11.25 17.36 -47.86
N MET A 496 -11.42 18.48 -48.58
CA MET A 496 -12.02 19.75 -48.15
C MET A 496 -13.13 19.58 -47.11
N VAL A 497 -13.15 20.42 -46.08
CA VAL A 497 -14.38 21.06 -45.55
C VAL A 497 -14.05 22.44 -44.99
N ASP A 498 -14.94 23.37 -45.30
CA ASP A 498 -14.92 24.83 -45.15
C ASP A 498 -14.79 25.41 -43.74
N GLU A 499 -14.25 26.63 -43.69
CA GLU A 499 -14.32 27.58 -42.56
C GLU A 499 -15.75 28.12 -42.33
N PRO A 500 -16.02 28.62 -41.12
CA PRO A 500 -16.53 29.99 -41.06
C PRO A 500 -15.89 30.86 -39.97
N GLY A 501 -15.61 32.11 -40.34
CA GLY A 501 -16.02 33.27 -39.56
C GLY A 501 -15.00 33.90 -38.61
N GLN A 502 -14.07 34.69 -39.16
CA GLN A 502 -13.35 35.75 -38.44
C GLN A 502 -14.19 37.02 -38.32
N GLU A 503 -14.35 37.53 -37.09
CA GLU A 503 -14.32 38.95 -36.73
C GLU A 503 -13.43 39.03 -35.48
N GLY A 504 -12.41 39.86 -35.30
CA GLY A 504 -11.98 41.06 -35.99
C GLY A 504 -11.46 42.01 -34.89
N ARG A 505 -10.16 42.02 -34.60
CA ARG A 505 -9.49 43.20 -34.01
C ARG A 505 -8.00 43.21 -34.32
N ARG A 506 -7.70 44.06 -35.30
CA ARG A 506 -6.39 44.58 -35.73
C ARG A 506 -5.53 44.98 -34.53
N TRP A 507 -4.20 44.92 -34.68
CA TRP A 507 -3.23 46.01 -34.49
C TRP A 507 -2.09 45.82 -35.51
N SER A 508 -1.51 46.94 -35.95
CA SER A 508 -0.74 47.12 -37.19
C SER A 508 0.76 46.79 -37.09
N PRO A 509 1.46 46.63 -38.23
CA PRO A 509 2.86 46.25 -38.29
C PRO A 509 3.75 47.49 -38.45
N LEU A 510 4.53 47.81 -37.42
CA LEU A 510 5.69 48.69 -37.54
C LEU A 510 6.64 48.29 -36.42
N THR A 511 7.82 47.80 -36.82
CA THR A 511 9.14 47.80 -36.15
C THR A 511 9.84 46.43 -36.28
N ARG A 512 10.29 46.12 -37.50
CA ARG A 512 11.49 45.30 -37.75
C ARG A 512 12.48 46.19 -38.47
N CYS A 513 13.66 46.41 -37.88
CA CYS A 513 14.97 46.66 -38.50
C CYS A 513 15.89 47.37 -37.49
N LEU A 514 17.19 47.07 -37.55
CA LEU A 514 18.30 47.52 -36.68
C LEU A 514 18.44 46.63 -35.42
N THR A 515 19.47 45.82 -35.21
CA THR A 515 20.88 45.89 -35.63
C THR A 515 21.54 44.50 -35.58
N ALA A 516 22.08 44.07 -36.72
CA ALA A 516 23.17 43.11 -36.81
C ALA A 516 24.44 43.92 -37.19
N GLY A 517 25.50 43.84 -36.40
CA GLY A 517 26.78 44.47 -36.72
C GLY A 517 27.65 44.78 -35.49
N ALA A 518 28.88 44.26 -35.51
CA ALA A 518 29.98 44.34 -34.53
C ALA A 518 29.89 43.33 -33.36
N ALA A 519 30.88 42.48 -33.06
CA ALA A 519 32.30 42.56 -33.37
C ALA A 519 32.94 41.16 -33.53
N LEU A 520 33.60 41.00 -34.68
CA LEU A 520 34.69 40.09 -34.96
C LEU A 520 35.91 41.00 -35.11
N VAL A 521 36.98 40.79 -34.33
CA VAL A 521 38.40 41.14 -34.56
C VAL A 521 39.14 41.06 -33.21
N VAL A 522 40.38 40.54 -33.24
CA VAL A 522 41.33 40.22 -32.14
C VAL A 522 41.14 38.78 -31.61
N THR A 523 41.98 37.75 -31.80
CA THR A 523 43.33 37.45 -32.35
C THR A 523 43.45 35.92 -32.20
N LEU A 524 43.68 35.02 -33.15
CA LEU A 524 44.78 34.82 -34.12
C LEU A 524 46.19 35.06 -33.56
N ALA A 525 46.60 34.23 -32.59
CA ALA A 525 48.01 33.94 -32.33
C ALA A 525 48.18 32.50 -31.82
N ALA A 526 49.13 31.78 -32.43
CA ALA A 526 49.78 30.54 -32.02
C ALA A 526 49.14 29.20 -32.45
N THR A 527 49.31 28.87 -33.73
CA THR A 527 49.75 27.54 -34.17
C THR A 527 51.04 27.69 -34.98
N VAL A 528 52.21 27.39 -34.40
CA VAL A 528 53.40 26.76 -35.03
C VAL A 528 54.37 26.41 -33.89
N GLY A 529 54.63 25.12 -33.70
CA GLY A 529 55.58 24.57 -32.74
C GLY A 529 55.75 23.07 -32.97
N VAL A 530 56.74 22.75 -33.80
CA VAL A 530 57.05 21.45 -34.42
C VAL A 530 57.31 20.31 -33.43
N ALA A 531 56.93 19.10 -33.87
CA ALA A 531 57.14 17.81 -33.23
C ALA A 531 58.61 17.45 -32.93
N HIS A 532 58.86 16.78 -31.80
CA HIS A 532 59.87 15.70 -31.70
C HIS A 532 59.63 14.80 -30.47
N HIS A 533 59.86 13.50 -30.70
CA HIS A 533 60.06 12.38 -29.76
C HIS A 533 58.88 11.62 -29.13
N LEU A 534 58.46 10.58 -29.87
CA LEU A 534 58.48 9.15 -29.48
C LEU A 534 58.90 8.81 -28.03
N GLY A 535 58.06 8.01 -27.36
CA GLY A 535 58.52 6.92 -26.50
C GLY A 535 58.36 7.11 -25.00
N ALA A 536 57.15 6.95 -24.47
CA ALA A 536 56.96 6.47 -23.11
C ALA A 536 55.62 5.73 -23.00
N SER A 537 55.71 4.40 -23.04
CA SER A 537 54.69 3.49 -22.54
C SER A 537 54.50 3.72 -21.04
N SER A 538 53.55 4.55 -20.65
CA SER A 538 53.01 4.58 -19.29
C SER A 538 51.66 3.87 -19.30
N GLY A 539 51.69 2.55 -19.09
CA GLY A 539 50.49 1.81 -18.74
C GLY A 539 49.92 2.42 -17.46
N SER A 540 48.76 3.08 -17.57
CA SER A 540 47.94 3.35 -16.39
C SER A 540 47.66 2.01 -15.72
N PRO A 541 47.97 1.85 -14.42
CA PRO A 541 47.66 0.61 -13.73
C PRO A 541 46.15 0.41 -13.80
N ARG A 542 45.73 -0.70 -14.42
CA ARG A 542 44.40 -1.25 -14.14
C ARG A 542 44.27 -1.35 -12.61
N PRO A 543 43.19 -0.85 -12.00
CA PRO A 543 42.90 -1.18 -10.62
C PRO A 543 42.83 -2.70 -10.56
N GLY A 544 43.77 -3.30 -9.83
CA GLY A 544 43.82 -4.74 -9.67
C GLY A 544 42.47 -5.22 -9.12
N THR A 545 41.87 -6.18 -9.82
CA THR A 545 40.83 -7.07 -9.28
C THR A 545 41.34 -7.89 -8.10
N GLU A 546 42.65 -7.84 -7.81
CA GLU A 546 43.21 -8.17 -6.51
C GLU A 546 43.00 -6.98 -5.56
N ARG A 547 41.77 -6.86 -5.06
CA ARG A 547 41.61 -6.51 -3.65
C ARG A 547 42.36 -7.60 -2.89
N GLY A 548 43.61 -7.33 -2.53
CA GLY A 548 44.15 -7.93 -1.33
C GLY A 548 43.07 -7.78 -0.26
N ALA A 549 42.77 -8.88 0.41
CA ALA A 549 41.86 -8.93 1.54
C ALA A 549 42.40 -8.02 2.68
N ALA A 550 42.38 -6.71 2.47
CA ALA A 550 42.33 -5.72 3.54
C ALA A 550 41.00 -6.00 4.22
N GLY A 551 41.11 -6.78 5.29
CA GLY A 551 40.04 -7.65 5.76
C GLY A 551 38.74 -6.92 6.01
N SER A 552 37.64 -7.52 5.55
CA SER A 552 36.31 -7.38 6.13
C SER A 552 36.23 -7.94 7.57
N GLY A 553 37.37 -8.19 8.21
CA GLY A 553 37.42 -8.54 9.62
C GLY A 553 36.81 -7.39 10.40
N ARG A 554 35.74 -7.67 11.15
CA ARG A 554 35.24 -6.82 12.22
C ARG A 554 36.44 -6.44 13.08
N GLY A 555 37.06 -5.29 12.79
CA GLY A 555 38.07 -4.71 13.63
C GLY A 555 37.47 -4.54 15.03
N PRO A 556 38.26 -4.73 16.10
CA PRO A 556 37.78 -4.39 17.43
C PRO A 556 37.22 -2.98 17.43
N VAL A 557 36.10 -2.76 18.12
CA VAL A 557 35.46 -1.45 18.25
C VAL A 557 36.53 -0.45 18.65
N ASP A 558 36.85 0.48 17.75
CA ASP A 558 37.79 1.54 18.04
C ASP A 558 37.10 2.55 18.96
N PRO A 559 37.47 2.64 20.25
CA PRO A 559 36.84 3.55 21.19
C PRO A 559 37.06 5.03 20.81
N THR A 560 37.92 5.32 19.83
CA THR A 560 38.19 6.68 19.37
C THR A 560 37.15 7.21 18.38
N ALA A 561 36.18 6.40 17.94
CA ALA A 561 35.21 6.81 16.93
C ALA A 561 34.45 8.11 17.25
N PRO A 562 33.95 8.33 18.48
CA PRO A 562 33.33 9.61 18.87
C PRO A 562 34.29 10.79 18.72
N GLN A 563 35.55 10.65 19.16
CA GLN A 563 36.54 11.72 19.07
C GLN A 563 36.88 12.05 17.62
N GLN A 564 37.06 11.04 16.77
CA GLN A 564 37.39 11.25 15.35
C GLN A 564 36.25 11.93 14.59
N LEU A 565 35.00 11.56 14.88
CA LEU A 565 33.81 12.21 14.31
C LEU A 565 33.64 13.64 14.82
N MET A 566 33.90 13.89 16.10
CA MET A 566 33.86 15.23 16.68
C MET A 566 34.95 16.13 16.08
N ASP A 567 36.17 15.62 15.91
CA ASP A 567 37.26 16.35 15.25
C ASP A 567 36.90 16.66 13.79
N LEU A 568 36.21 15.74 13.10
CA LEU A 568 35.70 15.97 11.75
C LEU A 568 34.58 17.03 11.73
N ALA A 569 33.66 17.00 12.70
CA ALA A 569 32.62 18.01 12.86
C ALA A 569 33.22 19.41 13.06
N LEU A 570 34.24 19.53 13.93
CA LEU A 570 34.94 20.78 14.19
C LEU A 570 35.67 21.32 12.95
N ARG A 571 36.22 20.44 12.10
CA ARG A 571 36.81 20.84 10.81
C ARG A 571 35.74 21.29 9.84
N ALA A 572 34.66 20.53 9.70
CA ALA A 572 33.54 20.85 8.82
C ALA A 572 32.94 22.23 9.15
N ALA A 573 32.77 22.56 10.44
CA ALA A 573 32.27 23.85 10.90
C ALA A 573 33.16 25.05 10.51
N ARG A 574 34.46 24.83 10.30
CA ARG A 574 35.43 25.88 9.95
C ARG A 574 35.59 26.10 8.44
N VAL A 575 34.98 25.25 7.62
CA VAL A 575 35.02 25.42 6.17
C VAL A 575 34.21 26.65 5.80
N ALA A 576 34.87 27.63 5.19
CA ALA A 576 34.19 28.74 4.56
C ALA A 576 33.40 28.21 3.35
N ASP A 577 32.07 28.29 3.41
CA ASP A 577 31.22 28.09 2.23
C ASP A 577 30.94 29.46 1.62
N GLU A 578 31.39 29.67 0.39
CA GLU A 578 30.84 30.77 -0.40
C GLU A 578 29.38 30.40 -0.75
N PRO A 579 28.41 31.31 -0.57
CA PRO A 579 27.03 31.02 -0.89
C PRO A 579 26.92 30.73 -2.39
N GLU A 580 26.73 29.46 -2.72
CA GLU A 580 26.57 29.04 -4.09
C GLU A 580 25.32 29.71 -4.68
N LYS A 581 25.45 30.26 -5.90
CA LYS A 581 24.37 31.00 -6.56
C LYS A 581 23.59 30.07 -7.48
N GLY A 582 22.27 30.25 -7.51
CA GLY A 582 21.40 29.56 -8.44
C GLY A 582 20.00 29.32 -7.88
N ARG A 583 19.04 29.17 -8.80
CA ARG A 583 17.63 28.94 -8.49
C ARG A 583 17.36 27.58 -7.87
N TYR A 584 18.09 26.54 -8.26
CA TYR A 584 17.87 25.17 -7.84
C TYR A 584 19.04 24.64 -7.03
N ALA A 585 18.76 23.92 -5.94
CA ALA A 585 19.71 22.98 -5.37
C ALA A 585 19.77 21.74 -6.27
N TYR A 586 20.97 21.41 -6.73
CA TYR A 586 21.25 20.31 -7.64
C TYR A 586 22.04 19.21 -6.93
N PHE A 587 21.64 17.97 -7.16
CA PHE A 587 22.33 16.78 -6.65
C PHE A 587 22.49 15.78 -7.78
N CYS A 588 23.68 15.19 -7.88
CA CYS A 588 23.96 14.06 -8.76
C CYS A 588 24.58 12.93 -7.95
N LEU A 589 23.98 11.76 -8.07
CA LEU A 589 24.38 10.56 -7.36
C LEU A 589 24.33 9.32 -8.26
N ARG A 590 25.21 8.37 -7.97
CA ARG A 590 25.28 7.08 -8.65
C ARG A 590 24.98 5.97 -7.65
N ILE A 591 24.02 5.12 -7.97
CA ILE A 591 23.53 4.05 -7.11
C ILE A 591 23.79 2.71 -7.78
N TRP A 592 24.45 1.81 -7.06
CA TRP A 592 24.55 0.39 -7.38
C TRP A 592 23.70 -0.35 -6.34
N ALA A 593 22.75 -1.16 -6.81
CA ALA A 593 21.90 -1.97 -5.95
C ALA A 593 21.83 -3.39 -6.53
N LEU A 594 21.78 -4.41 -5.67
CA LEU A 594 21.59 -5.79 -6.13
C LEU A 594 20.24 -5.90 -6.83
N ASP A 595 20.25 -6.43 -8.05
CA ASP A 595 19.02 -6.92 -8.67
C ASP A 595 18.54 -8.17 -7.91
N ARG A 596 17.25 -8.49 -7.98
CA ARG A 596 16.64 -9.59 -7.21
C ARG A 596 17.33 -10.95 -7.42
N ASP A 597 17.96 -11.13 -8.58
CA ASP A 597 18.59 -12.38 -8.98
C ASP A 597 20.12 -12.39 -8.80
N GLU A 598 20.74 -11.28 -8.40
CA GLU A 598 22.19 -11.15 -8.30
C GLU A 598 22.69 -11.32 -6.85
N ARG A 599 23.84 -11.99 -6.69
CA ARG A 599 24.50 -12.17 -5.38
C ARG A 599 25.57 -11.12 -5.09
N THR A 600 26.04 -10.42 -6.11
CA THR A 600 27.15 -9.45 -6.03
C THR A 600 26.84 -8.23 -6.89
N LEU A 601 27.13 -7.02 -6.39
CA LEU A 601 26.98 -5.80 -7.18
C LEU A 601 27.87 -5.82 -8.42
N ARG A 602 27.25 -5.57 -9.56
CA ARG A 602 27.94 -5.37 -10.83
C ARG A 602 28.35 -3.92 -11.01
N GLN A 603 29.64 -3.65 -11.17
CA GLN A 603 30.13 -2.28 -11.33
C GLN A 603 29.64 -1.61 -12.62
N ASP A 604 29.35 -2.40 -13.65
CA ASP A 604 28.81 -1.97 -14.94
C ASP A 604 27.27 -1.83 -14.95
N HIS A 605 26.61 -2.09 -13.81
CA HIS A 605 25.17 -1.90 -13.61
C HIS A 605 24.91 -0.89 -12.49
N TYR A 606 24.45 0.31 -12.84
CA TYR A 606 24.13 1.36 -11.87
C TYR A 606 23.06 2.30 -12.39
N ARG A 607 22.54 3.14 -11.50
CA ARG A 607 21.58 4.19 -11.80
C ARG A 607 22.17 5.55 -11.43
N ASP A 608 22.28 6.42 -12.41
CA ASP A 608 22.57 7.84 -12.18
C ASP A 608 21.25 8.55 -11.86
N GLU A 609 21.17 9.25 -10.73
CA GLU A 609 20.04 10.09 -10.39
C GLU A 609 20.45 11.54 -10.21
N GLN A 610 19.57 12.42 -10.65
CA GLN A 610 19.74 13.86 -10.62
C GLN A 610 18.51 14.51 -10.04
N PHE A 611 18.72 15.46 -9.13
CA PHE A 611 17.66 16.20 -8.47
C PHE A 611 17.88 17.69 -8.69
N TRP A 612 16.81 18.41 -9.02
CA TRP A 612 16.75 19.86 -9.01
C TRP A 612 15.62 20.28 -8.08
N ILE A 613 15.98 20.89 -6.97
CA ILE A 613 15.05 21.27 -5.89
C ILE A 613 14.98 22.79 -5.85
N ALA A 614 13.80 23.35 -6.14
CA ALA A 614 13.57 24.78 -6.07
C ALA A 614 13.30 25.25 -4.62
N ALA A 615 13.30 26.56 -4.41
CA ALA A 615 13.05 27.16 -3.10
C ALA A 615 11.63 26.88 -2.54
N ASP A 616 10.65 26.65 -3.42
CA ASP A 616 9.29 26.24 -3.06
C ASP A 616 9.17 24.73 -2.81
N ALA A 617 10.29 24.01 -2.71
CA ALA A 617 10.36 22.56 -2.57
C ALA A 617 9.76 21.75 -3.75
N SER A 618 9.49 22.38 -4.90
CA SER A 618 9.24 21.61 -6.12
C SER A 618 10.52 20.88 -6.55
N VAL A 619 10.35 19.62 -6.97
CA VAL A 619 11.46 18.73 -7.31
C VAL A 619 11.30 18.25 -8.74
N ARG A 620 12.36 18.39 -9.53
CA ARG A 620 12.54 17.57 -10.74
C ARG A 620 13.56 16.50 -10.44
N GLN A 621 13.21 15.25 -10.74
CA GLN A 621 14.10 14.11 -10.65
C GLN A 621 14.33 13.54 -12.05
N SER A 622 15.56 13.23 -12.39
CA SER A 622 15.91 12.46 -13.59
C SER A 622 16.74 11.26 -13.19
N ALA A 623 16.38 10.08 -13.70
CA ALA A 623 17.09 8.84 -13.44
C ALA A 623 17.48 8.14 -14.74
N VAL A 624 18.72 7.71 -14.84
CA VAL A 624 19.30 7.01 -15.99
C VAL A 624 19.91 5.71 -15.51
N ASP A 625 19.30 4.60 -15.88
CA ASP A 625 19.89 3.28 -15.64
C ASP A 625 21.01 3.04 -16.67
N VAL A 626 22.12 2.46 -16.20
CA VAL A 626 23.29 2.07 -17.00
C VAL A 626 23.48 0.58 -16.81
N VAL A 627 23.31 -0.19 -17.88
CA VAL A 627 23.39 -1.65 -17.85
C VAL A 627 24.47 -2.10 -18.81
N ALA A 628 25.48 -2.81 -18.29
CA ALA A 628 26.66 -3.21 -19.06
C ALA A 628 27.32 -2.03 -19.78
N GLY A 629 27.41 -0.88 -19.09
CA GLY A 629 27.96 0.36 -19.63
C GLY A 629 27.05 1.12 -20.63
N ARG A 630 25.91 0.55 -21.03
CA ARG A 630 24.95 1.21 -21.91
C ARG A 630 23.96 2.04 -21.10
N ARG A 631 23.89 3.34 -21.39
CA ARG A 631 22.89 4.26 -20.81
C ARG A 631 21.52 4.03 -21.43
N MET A 632 20.51 3.83 -20.59
CA MET A 632 19.10 3.75 -20.95
C MET A 632 18.49 5.16 -21.07
N PRO A 633 17.34 5.32 -21.75
CA PRO A 633 16.62 6.59 -21.76
C PRO A 633 16.30 7.07 -20.34
N ALA A 634 16.43 8.37 -20.10
CA ALA A 634 16.18 8.95 -18.80
C ALA A 634 14.68 8.90 -18.45
N THR A 635 14.35 8.45 -17.24
CA THR A 635 13.02 8.64 -16.64
C THR A 635 13.03 9.97 -15.90
N THR A 636 12.09 10.86 -16.21
CA THR A 636 11.97 12.16 -15.53
C THR A 636 10.64 12.23 -14.79
N SER A 637 10.71 12.64 -13.53
CA SER A 637 9.55 12.87 -12.67
C SER A 637 9.57 14.32 -12.19
N MET A 638 8.40 14.94 -12.12
CA MET A 638 8.23 16.28 -11.54
C MET A 638 7.27 16.19 -10.36
N PHE A 639 7.64 16.84 -9.27
CA PHE A 639 6.87 16.91 -8.05
C PHE A 639 6.60 18.39 -7.76
N SER A 640 5.33 18.72 -7.59
CA SER A 640 4.89 20.05 -7.13
C SER A 640 5.41 20.34 -5.72
N PRO A 641 5.42 21.61 -5.27
CA PRO A 641 5.63 21.95 -3.87
C PRO A 641 4.82 21.05 -2.93
N GLY A 642 5.45 20.47 -1.91
CA GLY A 642 4.78 19.58 -0.94
C GLY A 642 4.50 18.15 -1.42
N ALA A 643 4.30 17.93 -2.71
CA ALA A 643 3.94 16.62 -3.27
C ALA A 643 5.05 15.56 -3.16
N SER A 644 6.31 15.97 -2.92
CA SER A 644 7.40 15.03 -2.68
C SER A 644 7.42 14.60 -1.22
N THR A 645 6.90 13.42 -0.94
CA THR A 645 7.01 12.74 0.37
C THR A 645 8.45 12.42 0.77
N VAL A 646 9.39 12.65 -0.13
CA VAL A 646 10.82 12.39 0.03
C VAL A 646 11.53 13.54 0.74
N MET A 647 10.96 14.75 0.72
CA MET A 647 11.57 15.93 1.33
C MET A 647 11.26 15.99 2.83
N ASN A 648 12.27 15.70 3.64
CA ASN A 648 12.22 15.90 5.09
C ASN A 648 12.54 17.36 5.46
N PRO A 649 12.27 17.80 6.72
CA PRO A 649 12.70 19.11 7.16
C PRO A 649 14.22 19.24 7.02
N VAL A 650 14.68 20.43 6.62
CA VAL A 650 16.11 20.76 6.58
C VAL A 650 16.73 20.48 7.96
N PRO A 651 17.87 19.78 8.04
CA PRO A 651 18.47 19.48 9.34
C PRO A 651 18.88 20.78 10.04
N ALA A 652 18.57 20.88 11.32
CA ALA A 652 18.94 22.05 12.12
C ALA A 652 20.46 22.09 12.36
N GLU A 653 21.00 23.31 12.45
CA GLU A 653 22.38 23.54 12.90
C GLU A 653 22.52 23.38 14.41
N ASP A 654 21.44 23.67 15.14
CA ASP A 654 21.36 23.47 16.58
C ASP A 654 21.31 21.95 16.90
N PRO A 655 22.29 21.41 17.65
CA PRO A 655 22.36 19.97 17.95
C PRO A 655 21.13 19.42 18.69
N ASP A 656 20.50 20.21 19.57
CA ASP A 656 19.35 19.76 20.35
C ASP A 656 18.08 19.72 19.49
N VAL A 657 17.92 20.68 18.58
CA VAL A 657 16.86 20.65 17.57
C VAL A 657 17.07 19.47 16.62
N LEU A 658 18.29 19.28 16.11
CA LEU A 658 18.62 18.18 15.21
C LEU A 658 18.38 16.82 15.86
N ARG A 659 18.74 16.66 17.14
CA ARG A 659 18.50 15.41 17.90
C ARG A 659 17.01 15.11 18.08
N ARG A 660 16.15 16.13 18.14
CA ARG A 660 14.69 15.92 18.14
C ARG A 660 14.20 15.52 16.75
N GLN A 661 14.63 16.23 15.71
CA GLN A 661 14.30 15.88 14.32
C GLN A 661 14.68 14.43 13.99
N LEU A 662 15.90 14.01 14.34
CA LEU A 662 16.36 12.64 14.09
C LEU A 662 15.58 11.60 14.88
N ARG A 663 15.19 11.87 16.14
CA ARG A 663 14.35 10.94 16.92
C ARG A 663 12.98 10.76 16.27
N GLU A 664 12.30 11.85 15.93
CA GLU A 664 11.01 11.82 15.24
C GLU A 664 11.07 11.06 13.91
N LEU A 665 12.17 11.19 13.18
CA LEU A 665 12.41 10.49 11.93
C LEU A 665 12.77 9.01 12.11
N VAL A 666 13.51 8.66 13.17
CA VAL A 666 13.81 7.26 13.53
C VAL A 666 12.55 6.53 13.99
N ASP A 667 11.68 7.17 14.75
CA ASP A 667 10.43 6.59 15.26
C ASP A 667 9.43 6.25 14.12
N GLN A 668 9.58 6.86 12.95
CA GLN A 668 8.78 6.55 11.76
C GLN A 668 9.25 5.30 10.99
N ARG A 669 10.39 4.69 11.36
CA ARG A 669 10.97 3.53 10.66
C ARG A 669 10.67 2.21 11.40
N PRO A 670 10.68 1.07 10.68
CA PRO A 670 10.55 -0.24 11.31
C PRO A 670 11.63 -0.50 12.36
N HIS A 671 11.25 -1.02 13.53
CA HIS A 671 12.13 -1.29 14.69
C HIS A 671 13.25 -2.33 14.45
N GLU A 672 13.34 -2.90 13.25
CA GLU A 672 14.28 -3.98 12.93
C GLU A 672 15.74 -3.52 12.77
N ARG A 673 15.99 -2.20 12.70
CA ARG A 673 17.34 -1.64 12.53
C ARG A 673 17.93 -1.17 13.84
N SER A 674 19.26 -1.27 13.95
CA SER A 674 19.97 -0.61 15.04
C SER A 674 19.82 0.92 14.90
N ALA A 675 19.77 1.62 16.04
CA ALA A 675 19.70 3.08 16.06
C ALA A 675 20.88 3.73 15.29
N ALA A 676 22.07 3.12 15.33
CA ALA A 676 23.26 3.59 14.64
C ALA A 676 23.16 3.50 13.11
N ALA A 677 22.67 2.36 12.59
CA ALA A 677 22.44 2.20 11.15
C ALA A 677 21.35 3.16 10.66
N ALA A 678 20.29 3.35 11.46
CA ALA A 678 19.24 4.32 11.15
C ALA A 678 19.77 5.76 11.11
N ALA A 679 20.68 6.13 12.02
CA ALA A 679 21.30 7.46 12.03
C ALA A 679 22.15 7.70 10.77
N LEU A 680 22.97 6.73 10.35
CA LEU A 680 23.75 6.82 9.10
C LEU A 680 22.87 6.95 7.85
N ASP A 681 21.76 6.20 7.79
CA ASP A 681 20.78 6.30 6.72
C ASP A 681 20.15 7.70 6.63
N TRP A 682 19.88 8.33 7.78
CA TRP A 682 19.34 9.70 7.81
C TRP A 682 20.36 10.74 7.38
N VAL A 683 21.64 10.56 7.73
CA VAL A 683 22.71 11.43 7.23
C VAL A 683 22.82 11.32 5.71
N LEU A 684 22.78 10.11 5.14
CA LEU A 684 22.69 9.93 3.68
C LEU A 684 21.47 10.66 3.10
N HIS A 685 20.30 10.49 3.73
CA HIS A 685 19.08 11.13 3.28
C HIS A 685 19.21 12.65 3.24
N PHE A 686 19.75 13.28 4.30
CA PHE A 686 19.93 14.72 4.32
C PHE A 686 20.89 15.21 3.23
N HIS A 687 22.01 14.53 3.04
CA HIS A 687 22.96 14.86 1.97
C HIS A 687 22.40 14.67 0.55
N ARG A 688 21.40 13.81 0.38
CA ARG A 688 20.76 13.55 -0.92
C ARG A 688 19.78 14.64 -1.33
N TYR A 689 19.13 15.30 -0.37
CA TYR A 689 18.00 16.20 -0.63
C TYR A 689 18.21 17.64 -0.14
N HIS A 690 19.28 17.91 0.62
CA HIS A 690 19.57 19.25 1.13
C HIS A 690 21.02 19.64 0.86
N LEU A 691 21.20 20.89 0.41
CA LEU A 691 22.53 21.47 0.25
C LEU A 691 22.96 21.98 1.61
N LEU A 692 23.62 21.09 2.37
CA LEU A 692 23.92 21.33 3.77
C LEU A 692 24.98 22.42 3.94
N THR A 693 24.75 23.36 4.85
CA THR A 693 25.76 24.34 5.28
C THR A 693 26.91 23.66 6.06
N PRO A 694 28.06 24.32 6.25
CA PRO A 694 29.12 23.80 7.12
C PRO A 694 28.63 23.51 8.54
N GLY A 695 27.76 24.37 9.08
CA GLY A 695 27.14 24.19 10.40
C GLY A 695 26.25 22.94 10.46
N GLN A 696 25.41 22.71 9.44
CA GLN A 696 24.55 21.52 9.38
C GLN A 696 25.37 20.23 9.24
N ARG A 697 26.42 20.25 8.42
CA ARG A 697 27.34 19.10 8.29
C ARG A 697 28.02 18.80 9.63
N ALA A 698 28.50 19.83 10.32
CA ALA A 698 29.10 19.69 11.64
C ALA A 698 28.11 19.14 12.68
N ALA A 699 26.88 19.65 12.71
CA ALA A 699 25.84 19.19 13.62
C ALA A 699 25.49 17.70 13.40
N LEU A 700 25.35 17.26 12.14
CA LEU A 700 25.12 15.85 11.81
C LEU A 700 26.29 14.96 12.25
N LEU A 701 27.53 15.39 12.01
CA LEU A 701 28.73 14.66 12.42
C LEU A 701 28.88 14.58 13.94
N ALA A 702 28.57 15.66 14.67
CA ALA A 702 28.56 15.67 16.12
C ALA A 702 27.47 14.73 16.67
N GLN A 703 26.29 14.71 16.06
CA GLN A 703 25.23 13.77 16.44
C GLN A 703 25.59 12.31 16.13
N LEU A 704 26.36 12.05 15.06
CA LEU A 704 26.96 10.73 14.86
C LEU A 704 27.99 10.40 15.94
N ALA A 705 28.83 11.36 16.38
CA ALA A 705 29.78 11.12 17.47
C ALA A 705 29.08 10.69 18.77
N ASP A 706 27.89 11.23 19.05
CA ASP A 706 27.04 10.88 20.19
C ASP A 706 26.30 9.52 20.03
N THR A 707 26.34 8.92 18.84
CA THR A 707 25.57 7.70 18.54
C THR A 707 26.37 6.45 18.90
N ALA A 708 25.86 5.68 19.87
CA ALA A 708 26.47 4.42 20.30
C ALA A 708 26.57 3.38 19.17
N ALA A 709 27.52 2.46 19.29
CA ALA A 709 27.76 1.35 18.35
C ALA A 709 28.26 1.73 16.94
N LEU A 710 28.65 2.99 16.73
CA LEU A 710 29.44 3.37 15.55
C LEU A 710 30.90 2.96 15.71
N VAL A 711 31.51 2.52 14.61
CA VAL A 711 32.92 2.13 14.53
C VAL A 711 33.60 2.98 13.48
N TYR A 712 34.67 3.66 13.87
CA TYR A 712 35.53 4.40 12.95
C TYR A 712 36.43 3.42 12.20
N GLN A 713 36.39 3.46 10.88
CA GLN A 713 37.10 2.55 9.99
C GLN A 713 38.41 3.15 9.46
N GLY A 714 38.74 4.38 9.85
CA GLY A 714 39.96 5.05 9.38
C GLY A 714 39.81 5.69 8.00
N ASP A 715 40.92 5.73 7.29
CA ASP A 715 41.00 6.20 5.90
C ASP A 715 40.39 5.15 4.95
N TYR A 716 39.43 5.58 4.15
CA TYR A 716 38.76 4.75 3.15
C TYR A 716 38.77 5.43 1.79
N THR A 717 39.12 4.66 0.76
CA THR A 717 39.05 5.09 -0.64
C THR A 717 37.76 4.57 -1.24
N ASP A 718 36.88 5.48 -1.63
CA ASP A 718 35.60 5.14 -2.24
C ASP A 718 35.78 4.57 -3.67
N TRP A 719 34.72 4.07 -4.30
CA TRP A 719 34.77 3.50 -5.66
C TRP A 719 35.17 4.50 -6.75
N ASN A 720 35.27 5.78 -6.43
CA ASN A 720 35.72 6.84 -7.35
C ASN A 720 37.16 7.27 -7.07
N GLY A 721 37.87 6.58 -6.19
CA GLY A 721 39.23 6.95 -5.80
C GLY A 721 39.30 8.13 -4.84
N ARG A 722 38.19 8.55 -4.21
CA ARG A 722 38.19 9.67 -3.26
C ARG A 722 38.49 9.15 -1.87
N HIS A 723 39.43 9.81 -1.20
CA HIS A 723 39.84 9.45 0.16
C HIS A 723 38.99 10.19 1.19
N GLY A 724 38.49 9.47 2.20
CA GLY A 724 37.69 10.03 3.27
C GLY A 724 37.80 9.26 4.58
N ALA A 725 37.18 9.80 5.62
CA ALA A 725 37.00 9.14 6.90
C ALA A 725 35.75 8.24 6.85
N ALA A 726 35.91 6.94 7.05
CA ALA A 726 34.80 6.00 7.06
C ALA A 726 34.31 5.69 8.48
N VAL A 727 33.00 5.60 8.64
CA VAL A 727 32.33 5.16 9.86
C VAL A 727 31.26 4.15 9.52
N SER A 728 31.13 3.12 10.33
CA SER A 728 30.19 2.04 10.10
C SER A 728 29.34 1.70 11.32
N ALA A 729 28.17 1.13 11.08
CA ALA A 729 27.25 0.62 12.09
C ALA A 729 26.73 -0.78 11.70
N PRO A 730 26.44 -1.66 12.66
CA PRO A 730 25.76 -2.92 12.38
C PRO A 730 24.30 -2.68 11.95
N ASP A 731 23.85 -3.33 10.88
CA ASP A 731 22.48 -3.31 10.34
C ASP A 731 21.83 -4.69 10.52
N GLY A 732 21.50 -5.03 11.77
CA GLY A 732 20.94 -6.32 12.16
C GLY A 732 22.00 -7.40 12.42
N THR A 733 21.60 -8.67 12.38
CA THR A 733 22.45 -9.82 12.77
C THR A 733 23.67 -10.02 11.86
N ASP A 734 23.56 -9.65 10.58
CA ASP A 734 24.56 -9.96 9.57
C ASP A 734 24.81 -8.83 8.55
N GLY A 735 24.29 -7.62 8.85
CA GLY A 735 24.45 -6.44 8.00
C GLY A 735 25.37 -5.39 8.62
N GLN A 736 25.96 -4.55 7.78
CA GLN A 736 26.72 -3.37 8.16
C GLN A 736 26.44 -2.25 7.17
N VAL A 737 26.33 -1.03 7.68
CA VAL A 737 26.23 0.19 6.88
C VAL A 737 27.50 0.99 7.11
N THR A 738 28.14 1.48 6.06
CA THR A 738 29.33 2.33 6.15
C THR A 738 29.11 3.62 5.36
N ALA A 739 29.44 4.76 5.97
CA ALA A 739 29.42 6.08 5.36
C ALA A 739 30.85 6.62 5.32
N THR A 740 31.24 7.19 4.18
CA THR A 740 32.57 7.81 4.00
C THR A 740 32.41 9.31 3.82
N PHE A 741 33.10 10.09 4.65
CA PHE A 741 33.04 11.55 4.66
C PHE A 741 34.35 12.17 4.21
N ASP A 742 34.29 13.27 3.48
CA ASP A 742 35.44 14.08 3.14
C ASP A 742 36.07 14.68 4.41
N ARG A 743 37.38 14.51 4.59
CA ARG A 743 38.08 14.84 5.84
C ARG A 743 38.15 16.34 6.15
N GLN A 744 38.02 17.18 5.13
CA GLN A 744 38.14 18.62 5.27
C GLN A 744 36.77 19.26 5.44
N THR A 745 35.81 18.86 4.61
CA THR A 745 34.50 19.51 4.47
C THR A 745 33.38 18.82 5.23
N GLY A 746 33.58 17.57 5.65
CA GLY A 746 32.53 16.74 6.23
C GLY A 746 31.43 16.35 5.24
N ARG A 747 31.62 16.59 3.92
CA ARG A 747 30.65 16.19 2.90
C ARG A 747 30.64 14.66 2.78
N LEU A 748 29.47 14.05 2.74
CA LEU A 748 29.33 12.62 2.47
C LEU A 748 29.79 12.30 1.03
N LEU A 749 30.78 11.42 0.91
CA LEU A 749 31.32 10.96 -0.38
C LEU A 749 30.56 9.73 -0.87
N SER A 750 30.41 8.73 0.01
CA SER A 750 29.75 7.46 -0.32
C SER A 750 29.05 6.85 0.88
N HIS A 751 28.11 5.96 0.58
CA HIS A 751 27.40 5.15 1.54
C HIS A 751 27.24 3.74 0.99
N GLU A 752 27.66 2.73 1.75
CA GLU A 752 27.61 1.33 1.35
C GLU A 752 26.86 0.50 2.39
N ARG A 753 26.20 -0.56 1.92
CA ARG A 753 25.62 -1.59 2.78
C ARG A 753 26.21 -2.94 2.44
N ILE A 754 26.71 -3.61 3.47
CA ILE A 754 27.34 -4.91 3.40
C ILE A 754 26.44 -5.90 4.12
N ARG A 755 26.29 -7.11 3.59
CA ARG A 755 25.63 -8.24 4.26
C ARG A 755 26.50 -9.48 4.11
N GLY A 756 26.90 -10.09 5.22
CA GLY A 756 28.03 -11.02 5.23
C GLY A 756 29.27 -10.32 4.66
N ASP A 757 29.87 -10.89 3.62
CA ASP A 757 31.01 -10.30 2.91
C ASP A 757 30.63 -9.57 1.61
N ALA A 758 29.34 -9.49 1.27
CA ALA A 758 28.87 -8.94 0.01
C ALA A 758 28.35 -7.50 0.17
N VAL A 759 28.85 -6.58 -0.66
CA VAL A 759 28.24 -5.25 -0.81
C VAL A 759 26.90 -5.44 -1.53
N THR A 760 25.82 -5.02 -0.88
CA THR A 760 24.43 -5.17 -1.36
C THR A 760 23.87 -3.89 -1.97
N SER A 761 24.36 -2.74 -1.52
CA SER A 761 24.10 -1.45 -2.13
C SER A 761 25.28 -0.52 -1.93
N TYR A 762 25.56 0.32 -2.92
CA TYR A 762 26.57 1.36 -2.85
C TYR A 762 26.01 2.63 -3.48
N THR A 763 26.08 3.75 -2.77
CA THR A 763 25.65 5.07 -3.24
C THR A 763 26.83 6.00 -3.22
N SER A 764 27.12 6.64 -4.35
CA SER A 764 28.15 7.65 -4.48
C SER A 764 27.52 9.00 -4.75
N LEU A 765 27.83 9.98 -3.90
CA LEU A 765 27.43 11.37 -4.10
C LEU A 765 28.53 12.04 -4.92
N ARG A 766 28.22 12.44 -6.16
CA ARG A 766 29.23 12.96 -7.10
C ARG A 766 29.37 14.46 -6.97
N THR A 767 28.26 15.16 -7.16
CA THR A 767 28.20 16.61 -7.23
C THR A 767 26.94 17.07 -6.52
N SER A 768 27.09 18.12 -5.72
CA SER A 768 25.97 18.86 -5.13
C SER A 768 26.28 20.34 -5.25
N GLY A 769 25.28 21.15 -5.56
CA GLY A 769 25.46 22.59 -5.52
C GLY A 769 24.24 23.40 -5.95
N ARG A 770 24.42 24.65 -6.34
CA ARG A 770 23.36 25.47 -6.97
C ARG A 770 23.52 25.64 -8.47
N THR A 771 22.39 25.69 -9.18
CA THR A 771 22.33 25.92 -10.63
C THR A 771 21.08 26.69 -11.03
N ASP A 772 21.15 27.46 -12.11
CA ASP A 772 19.99 28.12 -12.74
C ASP A 772 19.37 27.28 -13.87
N VAL A 773 20.06 26.23 -14.30
CA VAL A 773 19.63 25.40 -15.43
C VAL A 773 19.19 24.01 -14.97
N VAL A 774 18.09 23.54 -15.56
CA VAL A 774 17.50 22.22 -15.31
C VAL A 774 17.80 21.26 -16.48
N SER A 775 18.94 21.46 -17.14
CA SER A 775 19.42 20.57 -18.20
C SER A 775 20.11 19.35 -17.60
N GLN A 776 20.02 18.22 -18.28
CA GLN A 776 20.81 17.04 -17.96
C GLN A 776 22.28 17.34 -18.24
N ALA A 777 22.99 17.88 -17.26
CA ALA A 777 24.44 17.74 -17.23
C ALA A 777 24.72 16.24 -17.05
N GLY A 778 25.75 15.70 -17.69
CA GLY A 778 26.21 14.37 -17.28
C GLY A 778 26.56 14.38 -15.79
N CYS A 779 26.30 13.29 -15.08
CA CYS A 779 27.00 13.00 -13.83
C CYS A 779 28.47 12.71 -14.17
N ALA A 780 29.20 13.78 -14.51
CA ALA A 780 30.59 13.74 -14.95
C ALA A 780 31.53 13.51 -13.77
#